data_AF-A0A7X3CMN8-F1
#
_entry.id   AF-A0A7X3CMN8-F1
#
_cell.length_a   1.000
_cell.length_b   1.000
_cell.length_c   1.000
_cell.angle_alpha   90.00
_cell.angle_beta   90.00
_cell.angle_gamma   90.00
#
_symmetry.space_group_name_H-M   'P 1'
#
loop_
_entity.id
_entity.type
_entity.pdbx_description
1 polymer ?
#
loop_
_entity_poly.entity_id
_entity_poly.type
_entity_poly.pdbx_seq_one_letter_code
_entity_poly.pdbx_strand_id
1 'polypeptide(L)'
;MNKKTLFNDGWEFAKSGLKTAGHTGLAFEPVDIPHDWLIYNTLDLYENSIGWYRKKFTCAKEGKQLLLCFDGVYMDSSVYVNGQFVGEWKYGYSSFEHEITNAVAEGENEIIVKVVHQSPNSRWYSGAGIYRNVWLKERTANYIASDGVYISTKQLEHGWEVEIDIELCLDQDVYLSHTILDQGQIIAEIADHIPSGSGPAMINRQKLTVEQPKLWSPEEPHLYQLITRLYPAIAGGEKPQSHAPETLETVSHAVGFRTIRLDPNEGFILNGVKIKLNGVCEHHDLGALGAAFNKTALRRRFIILKEMGANAIRTAHNMPAKELMELADEMGMLVVSEAFDMWERAKTPYDYARFFKDWAHRDVRSWVLRDRNHPSLIMWSIGNEIYDTHADERGQDITRMLMDAVLEFDPKQNGRVTIGSNYMPWENAQQCADIVKVAGYNYAEKYYEQHHNEHPDWIIYGSETASVVQSRGVYHFPFAKSILADDDEQCSALGNSSTSWGAKSAEACILAERDTPFSLGQFIWTGFDYIGEPTPYHTKNSYFGQIDTATFPKDSYYIYQSAWTDYRTKPMVHILPYWDFNPGQLIDVRVCSNAPRIELKFNGETIGRHDIDHEHGTELVGWWQIPYAPGELKAIAYDETGRIIATDVKSSFGDASKICLKADKDRLVANGMDLMFVEISMEDDNGHPVENANNRVHVEVTGAGRLIGLDNGDSTDYDPYKGRSRRLFSGKLMAIIAATLEAGKIHMKVTSQGLASQAAVFESHLDANGAYAGICARTENEELPCVMGAANEIPLRKIELISESGQQFDPSRREMVVRAQLHPAAASYRDVEWSVVNDAGIESNIAKVEANGHEAIITALGDGEFRLRCMSKNGTDKIKLISQLEFTASGLGSAYKDPYKFISAGLYDYSKGEVSNGNERGVATSRDGETQIGFHEIDFGPYGSDTITIPVFALSSEPYPLEIWEGMPGEEGSELLANVIYQKESQWNVYQEETYRLSKTLRGVTSICFVLRQKVHIKGFSFEAKNRAFEQNTAAHSDRIYGDTYTITDNSVEGIGNNVSLVFEQMDFGSEGATRLIICGRSPLDKNTIHIRFGSEEGESNQLVEFTHSTEYEERVFDIEKITGTCKVTFIFLPGSQFDFGWFRFVSQTPH
;
A
#
# COMPACT_ATOMS: atom_id res chain seq x y z
N MET A 1 37.73 1.94 -32.93
CA MET A 1 36.27 1.97 -32.77
C MET A 1 35.93 2.34 -31.33
N ASN A 2 35.08 3.33 -31.13
CA ASN A 2 34.47 3.69 -29.86
C ASN A 2 33.58 2.53 -29.41
N LYS A 3 33.63 2.17 -28.13
CA LYS A 3 33.01 0.97 -27.58
C LYS A 3 32.32 1.29 -26.27
N LYS A 4 31.13 0.73 -26.07
CA LYS A 4 30.44 0.69 -24.76
C LYS A 4 30.30 -0.79 -24.37
N THR A 5 30.89 -1.19 -23.25
CA THR A 5 30.87 -2.57 -22.76
C THR A 5 30.17 -2.65 -21.41
N LEU A 6 29.33 -3.67 -21.23
CA LEU A 6 28.74 -3.97 -19.93
C LEU A 6 29.87 -4.28 -18.93
N PHE A 7 29.73 -3.76 -17.72
CA PHE A 7 30.82 -3.74 -16.73
C PHE A 7 30.33 -4.17 -15.35
N ASN A 8 29.39 -5.12 -15.32
CA ASN A 8 28.74 -5.63 -14.10
C ASN A 8 29.50 -6.79 -13.44
N ASP A 9 30.53 -7.35 -14.08
CA ASP A 9 31.32 -8.44 -13.51
C ASP A 9 32.30 -7.96 -12.43
N GLY A 10 32.82 -8.87 -11.60
CA GLY A 10 34.01 -8.61 -10.77
C GLY A 10 33.90 -7.47 -9.74
N TRP A 11 32.69 -7.12 -9.30
CA TRP A 11 32.47 -6.18 -8.21
C TRP A 11 32.52 -6.90 -6.86
N GLU A 12 32.91 -6.14 -5.84
CA GLU A 12 32.87 -6.52 -4.43
C GLU A 12 32.12 -5.46 -3.64
N PHE A 13 31.50 -5.84 -2.53
CA PHE A 13 30.66 -4.99 -1.69
C PHE A 13 31.09 -5.06 -0.23
N ALA A 14 31.00 -3.93 0.46
CA ALA A 14 31.10 -3.84 1.91
C ALA A 14 30.07 -2.84 2.45
N LYS A 15 29.47 -3.13 3.61
CA LYS A 15 28.52 -2.24 4.29
C LYS A 15 29.16 -1.61 5.54
N SER A 16 28.81 -0.37 5.84
CA SER A 16 29.25 0.34 7.05
C SER A 16 28.17 1.31 7.56
N GLY A 17 28.32 1.84 8.77
CA GLY A 17 27.41 2.87 9.30
C GLY A 17 27.70 4.28 8.76
N LEU A 18 26.72 5.18 8.85
CA LEU A 18 26.77 6.56 8.33
C LEU A 18 27.95 7.43 8.82
N LYS A 19 28.55 7.09 9.97
CA LYS A 19 29.69 7.83 10.54
C LYS A 19 31.06 7.42 9.95
N THR A 20 31.09 6.42 9.08
CA THR A 20 32.33 5.87 8.52
C THR A 20 32.87 6.79 7.42
N ALA A 21 34.07 7.35 7.63
CA ALA A 21 34.65 8.34 6.73
C ALA A 21 35.25 7.75 5.43
N GLY A 22 35.69 6.49 5.45
CA GLY A 22 36.35 5.85 4.31
C GLY A 22 36.23 4.32 4.36
N HIS A 23 36.69 3.65 3.29
CA HIS A 23 36.56 2.20 3.11
C HIS A 23 37.74 1.38 3.65
N THR A 24 38.80 2.03 4.17
CA THR A 24 39.98 1.35 4.69
C THR A 24 39.61 0.45 5.88
N GLY A 25 39.94 -0.84 5.78
CA GLY A 25 39.67 -1.83 6.83
C GLY A 25 38.29 -2.50 6.73
N LEU A 26 37.46 -2.13 5.75
CA LEU A 26 36.22 -2.87 5.46
C LEU A 26 36.54 -4.22 4.79
N ALA A 27 35.76 -5.24 5.14
CA ALA A 27 35.79 -6.53 4.48
C ALA A 27 34.88 -6.48 3.25
N PHE A 28 35.48 -6.61 2.07
CA PHE A 28 34.78 -6.63 0.78
C PHE A 28 34.52 -8.06 0.34
N GLU A 29 33.29 -8.35 -0.05
CA GLU A 29 32.85 -9.67 -0.53
C GLU A 29 32.35 -9.57 -1.98
N PRO A 30 32.57 -10.58 -2.83
CA PRO A 30 32.07 -10.56 -4.21
C PRO A 30 30.55 -10.37 -4.28
N VAL A 31 30.09 -9.57 -5.24
CA VAL A 31 28.66 -9.29 -5.42
C VAL A 31 28.28 -9.28 -6.91
N ASP A 32 27.09 -9.78 -7.23
CA ASP A 32 26.49 -9.55 -8.56
C ASP A 32 25.84 -8.17 -8.58
N ILE A 33 26.12 -7.36 -9.60
CA ILE A 33 25.31 -6.17 -9.91
C ILE A 33 24.49 -6.39 -11.20
N PRO A 34 23.26 -5.86 -11.33
CA PRO A 34 22.60 -4.93 -10.42
C PRO A 34 22.34 -5.47 -9.00
N HIS A 35 22.58 -4.63 -7.98
CA HIS A 35 22.54 -5.01 -6.57
C HIS A 35 21.72 -4.03 -5.73
N ASP A 36 20.80 -4.58 -4.97
CA ASP A 36 20.07 -3.92 -3.89
C ASP A 36 20.42 -4.62 -2.58
N TRP A 37 21.13 -3.95 -1.66
CA TRP A 37 21.57 -4.60 -0.43
C TRP A 37 20.49 -4.67 0.66
N LEU A 38 19.44 -3.85 0.57
CA LEU A 38 18.39 -3.79 1.60
C LEU A 38 17.44 -4.99 1.52
N ILE A 39 17.20 -5.52 0.31
CA ILE A 39 16.24 -6.61 0.07
C ILE A 39 16.59 -7.92 0.80
N TYR A 40 17.84 -8.07 1.27
CA TYR A 40 18.31 -9.24 2.01
C TYR A 40 17.80 -9.29 3.46
N ASN A 41 17.29 -8.18 4.00
CA ASN A 41 16.78 -8.12 5.37
C ASN A 41 15.35 -7.55 5.43
N THR A 42 14.36 -8.43 5.36
CA THR A 42 12.94 -8.09 5.43
C THR A 42 12.52 -7.44 6.75
N LEU A 43 13.31 -7.58 7.82
CA LEU A 43 13.06 -6.95 9.12
C LEU A 43 13.60 -5.51 9.22
N ASP A 44 14.47 -5.09 8.30
CA ASP A 44 15.04 -3.74 8.28
C ASP A 44 15.33 -3.27 6.83
N LEU A 45 14.27 -3.17 6.03
CA LEU A 45 14.31 -2.75 4.62
C LEU A 45 14.70 -1.28 4.43
N TYR A 46 14.91 -0.51 5.51
CA TYR A 46 15.20 0.92 5.46
C TYR A 46 16.45 1.29 6.27
N GLU A 47 17.35 0.33 6.48
CA GLU A 47 18.56 0.49 7.29
C GLU A 47 19.42 1.70 6.87
N ASN A 48 19.80 2.52 7.85
CA ASN A 48 20.75 3.63 7.69
C ASN A 48 22.17 3.10 7.51
N SER A 49 22.71 3.18 6.30
CA SER A 49 24.01 2.58 5.98
C SER A 49 24.74 3.26 4.80
N ILE A 50 26.04 2.99 4.70
CA ILE A 50 26.85 3.31 3.52
C ILE A 50 27.26 1.99 2.87
N GLY A 51 26.89 1.84 1.61
CA GLY A 51 27.39 0.78 0.73
C GLY A 51 28.66 1.22 0.02
N TRP A 52 29.68 0.37 0.05
CA TRP A 52 30.94 0.57 -0.67
C TRP A 52 31.09 -0.53 -1.69
N TYR A 53 31.20 -0.15 -2.96
CA TYR A 53 31.48 -1.07 -4.05
C TYR A 53 32.92 -0.90 -4.50
N ARG A 54 33.61 -2.00 -4.76
CA ARG A 54 34.98 -2.02 -5.27
C ARG A 54 35.04 -2.86 -6.53
N LYS A 55 35.72 -2.35 -7.56
CA LYS A 55 36.09 -3.14 -8.74
C LYS A 55 37.54 -2.89 -9.09
N LYS A 56 38.26 -3.99 -9.29
CA LYS A 56 39.60 -3.96 -9.87
C LYS A 56 39.52 -4.32 -11.33
N PHE A 57 40.24 -3.58 -12.16
CA PHE A 57 40.29 -3.86 -13.59
C PHE A 57 41.65 -3.46 -14.17
N THR A 58 42.03 -4.10 -15.27
CA THR A 58 43.25 -3.77 -15.99
C THR A 58 42.90 -2.99 -17.25
N CYS A 59 43.59 -1.88 -17.51
CA CYS A 59 43.44 -1.16 -18.77
C CYS A 59 44.80 -0.72 -19.32
N ALA A 60 44.89 -0.70 -20.66
CA ALA A 60 45.99 -0.07 -21.38
C ALA A 60 45.61 1.39 -21.69
N LYS A 61 46.51 2.34 -21.41
CA LYS A 61 46.28 3.76 -21.64
C LYS A 61 46.61 4.11 -23.10
N GLU A 62 45.75 3.70 -24.02
CA GLU A 62 45.93 3.84 -25.48
C GLU A 62 45.56 5.24 -26.03
N GLY A 63 45.60 6.30 -25.21
CA GLY A 63 45.20 7.65 -25.65
C GLY A 63 43.69 7.81 -25.96
N LYS A 64 42.86 6.86 -25.52
CA LYS A 64 41.39 6.94 -25.58
C LYS A 64 40.84 7.61 -24.33
N GLN A 65 39.69 8.27 -24.48
CA GLN A 65 38.88 8.74 -23.37
C GLN A 65 38.12 7.56 -22.76
N LEU A 66 38.17 7.44 -21.43
CA LEU A 66 37.47 6.41 -20.68
C LEU A 66 36.37 7.05 -19.84
N LEU A 67 35.13 6.56 -19.97
CA LEU A 67 34.00 6.98 -19.15
C LEU A 67 33.39 5.78 -18.43
N LEU A 68 33.09 5.99 -17.15
CA LEU A 68 32.30 5.08 -16.35
C LEU A 68 30.86 5.57 -16.31
N CYS A 69 29.94 4.80 -16.87
CA CYS A 69 28.53 5.16 -17.02
C CYS A 69 27.68 4.29 -16.08
N PHE A 70 26.79 4.91 -15.32
CA PHE A 70 25.84 4.26 -14.44
C PHE A 70 24.42 4.53 -14.92
N ASP A 71 23.61 3.49 -15.10
CA ASP A 71 22.21 3.66 -15.48
C ASP A 71 21.33 4.06 -14.28
N GLY A 72 21.82 3.85 -13.05
CA GLY A 72 21.21 4.31 -11.80
C GLY A 72 21.92 3.76 -10.55
N VAL A 73 22.09 4.62 -9.53
CA VAL A 73 22.66 4.27 -8.22
C VAL A 73 21.85 4.97 -7.13
N TYR A 74 21.17 4.21 -6.27
CA TYR A 74 20.32 4.78 -5.22
C TYR A 74 21.05 4.77 -3.86
N MET A 75 21.36 5.90 -3.23
CA MET A 75 21.47 7.26 -3.82
C MET A 75 22.68 8.00 -3.21
N ASP A 76 22.84 9.28 -3.54
CA ASP A 76 23.95 10.13 -3.05
C ASP A 76 25.31 9.45 -3.20
N SER A 77 25.67 9.22 -4.46
CA SER A 77 26.84 8.43 -4.83
C SER A 77 28.09 9.28 -5.04
N SER A 78 29.25 8.71 -4.77
CA SER A 78 30.56 9.31 -5.04
C SER A 78 31.52 8.27 -5.61
N VAL A 79 32.26 8.64 -6.65
CA VAL A 79 33.16 7.74 -7.38
C VAL A 79 34.61 8.16 -7.18
N TYR A 80 35.44 7.18 -6.85
CA TYR A 80 36.89 7.32 -6.74
C TYR A 80 37.59 6.31 -7.64
N VAL A 81 38.67 6.73 -8.28
CA VAL A 81 39.53 5.85 -9.09
C VAL A 81 40.96 6.02 -8.61
N ASN A 82 41.60 4.91 -8.20
CA ASN A 82 42.95 4.91 -7.61
C ASN A 82 43.09 5.92 -6.46
N GLY A 83 42.05 6.05 -5.63
CA GLY A 83 41.99 7.00 -4.51
C GLY A 83 41.72 8.46 -4.89
N GLN A 84 41.65 8.80 -6.18
CA GLN A 84 41.30 10.14 -6.65
C GLN A 84 39.79 10.28 -6.78
N PHE A 85 39.22 11.37 -6.25
CA PHE A 85 37.81 11.69 -6.44
C PHE A 85 37.55 12.09 -7.91
N VAL A 86 36.60 11.42 -8.55
CA VAL A 86 36.24 11.67 -9.95
C VAL A 86 34.94 12.48 -10.06
N GLY A 87 33.96 12.18 -9.23
CA GLY A 87 32.67 12.85 -9.29
C GLY A 87 31.65 12.32 -8.30
N GLU A 88 30.52 13.01 -8.24
CA GLU A 88 29.36 12.64 -7.44
C GLU A 88 28.08 12.74 -8.27
N TRP A 89 27.06 12.00 -7.84
CA TRP A 89 25.72 12.06 -8.42
C TRP A 89 24.66 11.81 -7.34
N LYS A 90 23.70 12.74 -7.21
CA LYS A 90 22.80 12.79 -6.05
C LYS A 90 21.50 12.04 -6.24
N TYR A 91 20.86 12.20 -7.40
CA TYR A 91 19.57 11.56 -7.65
C TYR A 91 19.74 10.07 -7.93
N GLY A 92 18.82 9.26 -7.40
CA GLY A 92 18.92 7.80 -7.48
C GLY A 92 18.46 7.20 -8.81
N TYR A 93 17.73 7.96 -9.63
CA TYR A 93 16.96 7.40 -10.76
C TYR A 93 17.40 7.84 -12.15
N SER A 94 18.20 8.91 -12.25
CA SER A 94 18.82 9.37 -13.49
C SER A 94 20.10 8.60 -13.80
N SER A 95 20.44 8.54 -15.09
CA SER A 95 21.69 7.95 -15.56
C SER A 95 22.81 9.00 -15.55
N PHE A 96 24.06 8.61 -15.36
CA PHE A 96 25.18 9.55 -15.35
C PHE A 96 26.48 8.90 -15.83
N GLU A 97 27.41 9.73 -16.29
CA GLU A 97 28.75 9.29 -16.67
C GLU A 97 29.83 10.20 -16.09
N HIS A 98 30.96 9.59 -15.74
CA HIS A 98 32.16 10.29 -15.30
C HIS A 98 33.34 9.91 -16.15
N GLU A 99 34.10 10.90 -16.63
CA GLU A 99 35.36 10.65 -17.29
C GLU A 99 36.44 10.25 -16.28
N ILE A 100 37.08 9.10 -16.49
CA ILE A 100 38.11 8.54 -15.61
C ILE A 100 39.51 8.53 -16.26
N THR A 101 39.66 9.04 -17.48
CA THR A 101 40.90 9.01 -18.30
C THR A 101 42.15 9.48 -17.55
N ASN A 102 42.01 10.52 -16.72
CA ASN A 102 43.14 11.11 -15.99
C ASN A 102 43.42 10.41 -14.65
N ALA A 103 42.43 9.69 -14.10
CA ALA A 103 42.55 8.98 -12.83
C ALA A 103 43.06 7.54 -12.99
N VAL A 104 42.90 6.95 -14.19
CA VAL A 104 43.43 5.62 -14.51
C VAL A 104 44.93 5.64 -14.86
N ALA A 105 45.61 4.58 -14.43
CA ALA A 105 47.01 4.26 -14.71
C ALA A 105 47.11 3.08 -15.68
N GLU A 106 48.29 2.93 -16.31
CA GLU A 106 48.63 1.73 -17.08
C GLU A 106 48.64 0.50 -16.15
N GLY A 107 47.95 -0.58 -16.53
CA GLY A 107 47.89 -1.80 -15.72
C GLY A 107 46.68 -1.86 -14.80
N GLU A 108 46.87 -2.30 -13.55
CA GLU A 108 45.79 -2.51 -12.57
C GLU A 108 45.27 -1.17 -12.01
N ASN A 109 43.96 -1.06 -11.93
CA ASN A 109 43.23 0.09 -11.42
C ASN A 109 42.14 -0.35 -10.45
N GLU A 110 41.80 0.52 -9.51
CA GLU A 110 40.74 0.30 -8.53
C GLU A 110 39.68 1.41 -8.64
N ILE A 111 38.42 1.00 -8.73
CA ILE A 111 37.25 1.86 -8.63
C ILE A 111 36.61 1.63 -7.27
N ILE A 112 36.28 2.71 -6.56
CA ILE A 112 35.44 2.71 -5.37
C ILE A 112 34.20 3.55 -5.63
N VAL A 113 33.02 2.99 -5.40
CA VAL A 113 31.76 3.72 -5.38
C VAL A 113 31.21 3.72 -3.95
N LYS A 114 31.05 4.91 -3.38
CA LYS A 114 30.38 5.12 -2.09
C LYS A 114 28.93 5.47 -2.36
N VAL A 115 28.00 4.80 -1.68
CA VAL A 115 26.55 5.02 -1.80
C VAL A 115 25.99 5.25 -0.40
N VAL A 116 25.33 6.39 -0.17
CA VAL A 116 24.80 6.76 1.15
C VAL A 116 23.29 6.55 1.17
N HIS A 117 22.82 5.63 2.01
CA HIS A 117 21.41 5.41 2.26
C HIS A 117 21.04 5.90 3.67
N GLN A 118 20.19 6.93 3.73
CA GLN A 118 19.69 7.48 4.98
C GLN A 118 18.18 7.65 4.93
N SER A 119 17.46 6.92 5.77
CA SER A 119 16.00 6.91 5.86
C SER A 119 15.49 7.89 6.94
N PRO A 120 14.32 8.53 6.75
CA PRO A 120 13.45 8.44 5.57
C PRO A 120 13.87 9.40 4.44
N ASN A 121 14.07 8.84 3.25
CA ASN A 121 14.44 9.51 1.99
C ASN A 121 13.47 9.21 0.82
N SER A 122 12.49 8.34 1.02
CA SER A 122 11.46 7.98 0.03
C SER A 122 10.17 7.60 0.75
N ARG A 123 9.02 7.74 0.06
CA ARG A 123 7.71 7.27 0.55
C ARG A 123 7.46 5.79 0.27
N TRP A 124 8.13 5.24 -0.74
CA TRP A 124 8.09 3.83 -1.13
C TRP A 124 9.46 3.17 -0.90
N TYR A 125 9.57 1.87 -1.16
CA TYR A 125 10.85 1.18 -1.13
C TYR A 125 11.74 1.59 -2.31
N SER A 126 12.82 2.32 -2.03
CA SER A 126 13.80 2.70 -3.04
C SER A 126 14.78 1.57 -3.40
N GLY A 127 15.03 0.67 -2.44
CA GLY A 127 16.26 -0.13 -2.42
C GLY A 127 17.49 0.75 -2.22
N ALA A 128 18.67 0.12 -2.17
CA ALA A 128 19.92 0.86 -2.11
C ALA A 128 21.08 0.12 -2.79
N GLY A 129 21.85 0.84 -3.58
CA GLY A 129 23.00 0.30 -4.29
C GLY A 129 23.08 0.65 -5.77
N ILE A 130 24.00 -0.04 -6.46
CA ILE A 130 24.12 -0.02 -7.91
C ILE A 130 23.04 -0.94 -8.48
N TYR A 131 21.79 -0.48 -8.44
CA TYR A 131 20.59 -1.27 -8.75
C TYR A 131 20.23 -1.31 -10.25
N ARG A 132 21.03 -0.63 -11.10
CA ARG A 132 20.98 -0.73 -12.57
C ARG A 132 22.38 -0.96 -13.15
N ASN A 133 22.46 -1.19 -14.45
CA ASN A 133 23.69 -1.57 -15.14
C ASN A 133 24.80 -0.50 -15.07
N VAL A 134 26.04 -0.97 -15.11
CA VAL A 134 27.25 -0.15 -15.24
C VAL A 134 27.94 -0.47 -16.56
N TRP A 135 28.45 0.55 -17.22
CA TRP A 135 29.13 0.42 -18.51
C TRP A 135 30.48 1.13 -18.49
N LEU A 136 31.45 0.56 -19.19
CA LEU A 136 32.70 1.23 -19.53
C LEU A 136 32.62 1.68 -20.99
N LYS A 137 32.78 2.99 -21.22
CA LYS A 137 32.81 3.58 -22.56
C LYS A 137 34.22 4.03 -22.90
N GLU A 138 34.77 3.48 -23.98
CA GLU A 138 36.05 3.88 -24.58
C GLU A 138 35.76 4.68 -25.85
N ARG A 139 36.23 5.93 -25.95
CA ARG A 139 36.06 6.73 -27.17
C ARG A 139 37.34 7.44 -27.60
N THR A 140 37.52 7.56 -28.91
CA THR A 140 38.59 8.32 -29.56
C THR A 140 38.23 9.82 -29.59
N ALA A 141 39.05 10.65 -30.26
CA ALA A 141 38.77 12.08 -30.40
C ALA A 141 37.55 12.38 -31.30
N ASN A 142 37.09 11.41 -32.10
CA ASN A 142 35.94 11.55 -33.00
C ASN A 142 34.80 10.63 -32.51
N TYR A 143 33.71 11.21 -32.04
CA TYR A 143 32.62 10.45 -31.42
C TYR A 143 31.26 11.14 -31.49
N ILE A 144 30.22 10.33 -31.32
CA ILE A 144 28.86 10.78 -31.08
C ILE A 144 28.68 11.01 -29.57
N ALA A 145 28.19 12.19 -29.18
CA ALA A 145 27.96 12.51 -27.77
C ALA A 145 26.98 11.51 -27.14
N SER A 146 27.15 11.22 -25.84
CA SER A 146 26.24 10.32 -25.12
C SER A 146 24.80 10.88 -25.19
N ASP A 147 23.86 10.04 -25.63
CA ASP A 147 22.46 10.39 -25.89
C ASP A 147 22.27 11.58 -26.87
N GLY A 148 23.30 11.82 -27.70
CA GLY A 148 23.38 12.94 -28.63
C GLY A 148 22.62 12.75 -29.95
N VAL A 149 21.93 11.62 -30.14
CA VAL A 149 21.06 11.37 -31.31
C VAL A 149 19.63 11.74 -30.94
N TYR A 150 18.98 12.56 -31.76
CA TYR A 150 17.59 12.97 -31.57
C TYR A 150 16.78 12.73 -32.84
N ILE A 151 15.78 11.87 -32.73
CA ILE A 151 14.98 11.37 -33.85
C ILE A 151 13.57 11.93 -33.71
N SER A 152 13.05 12.54 -34.77
CA SER A 152 11.65 12.94 -34.84
C SER A 152 11.02 12.46 -36.14
N THR A 153 9.80 11.96 -36.07
CA THR A 153 9.04 11.48 -37.22
C THR A 153 7.86 12.38 -37.51
N LYS A 154 7.67 12.77 -38.77
CA LYS A 154 6.54 13.59 -39.20
C LYS A 154 5.83 12.96 -40.39
N GLN A 155 4.52 12.80 -40.28
CA GLN A 155 3.69 12.36 -41.40
C GLN A 155 3.65 13.45 -42.49
N LEU A 156 3.95 13.08 -43.73
CA LEU A 156 3.81 13.93 -44.91
C LEU A 156 2.53 13.55 -45.68
N GLU A 157 2.19 14.30 -46.73
CA GLU A 157 1.09 13.92 -47.64
C GLU A 157 1.35 12.55 -48.29
N HIS A 158 2.62 12.27 -48.62
CA HIS A 158 3.09 10.99 -49.17
C HIS A 158 4.30 10.51 -48.36
N GLY A 159 4.13 9.50 -47.52
CA GLY A 159 5.20 8.92 -46.70
C GLY A 159 5.48 9.68 -45.40
N TRP A 160 6.65 9.45 -44.83
CA TRP A 160 7.08 10.00 -43.54
C TRP A 160 8.47 10.61 -43.63
N GLU A 161 8.64 11.77 -43.02
CA GLU A 161 9.96 12.36 -42.79
C GLU A 161 10.53 11.85 -41.48
N VAL A 162 11.79 11.41 -41.48
CA VAL A 162 12.60 11.12 -40.30
C VAL A 162 13.70 12.16 -40.24
N GLU A 163 13.62 13.07 -39.29
CA GLU A 163 14.64 14.08 -39.05
C GLU A 163 15.54 13.62 -37.90
N ILE A 164 16.86 13.63 -38.14
CA ILE A 164 17.87 13.13 -37.21
C ILE A 164 18.84 14.29 -36.92
N ASP A 165 18.87 14.73 -35.65
CA ASP A 165 19.87 15.67 -35.15
C ASP A 165 20.92 14.86 -34.37
N ILE A 166 22.20 15.10 -34.64
CA ILE A 166 23.31 14.43 -33.95
C ILE A 166 24.29 15.44 -33.40
N GLU A 167 24.61 15.29 -32.13
CA GLU A 167 25.72 15.98 -31.47
C GLU A 167 27.04 15.20 -31.67
N LEU A 168 28.00 15.83 -32.34
CA LEU A 168 29.28 15.24 -32.76
C LEU A 168 30.47 16.00 -32.16
N CYS A 169 31.46 15.28 -31.64
CA CYS A 169 32.77 15.83 -31.32
C CYS A 169 33.78 15.31 -32.35
N LEU A 170 34.38 16.21 -33.13
CA LEU A 170 35.25 15.86 -34.27
C LEU A 170 36.57 16.62 -34.22
N ASP A 171 37.67 15.89 -34.29
CA ASP A 171 39.05 16.39 -34.45
C ASP A 171 39.52 16.30 -35.91
N GLN A 172 38.87 15.46 -36.72
CA GLN A 172 39.12 15.30 -38.15
C GLN A 172 37.82 15.16 -38.94
N ASP A 173 37.90 15.28 -40.26
CA ASP A 173 36.75 15.05 -41.16
C ASP A 173 36.30 13.58 -41.09
N VAL A 174 34.99 13.38 -41.18
CA VAL A 174 34.35 12.06 -41.05
C VAL A 174 33.24 11.89 -42.08
N TYR A 175 32.87 10.63 -42.34
CA TYR A 175 31.60 10.33 -42.99
C TYR A 175 30.59 9.86 -41.95
N LEU A 176 29.39 10.43 -42.02
CA LEU A 176 28.25 10.05 -41.19
C LEU A 176 27.20 9.39 -42.08
N SER A 177 26.75 8.20 -41.70
CA SER A 177 25.66 7.50 -42.40
C SER A 177 24.52 7.13 -41.46
N HIS A 178 23.30 7.21 -41.98
CA HIS A 178 22.10 6.68 -41.36
C HIS A 178 21.46 5.64 -42.26
N THR A 179 21.13 4.49 -41.69
CA THR A 179 20.42 3.42 -42.38
C THR A 179 19.22 3.01 -41.55
N ILE A 180 18.02 3.07 -42.11
CA ILE A 180 16.80 2.53 -41.49
C ILE A 180 16.57 1.13 -42.02
N LEU A 181 16.42 0.17 -41.11
CA LEU A 181 16.17 -1.24 -41.41
C LEU A 181 14.78 -1.69 -40.94
N ASP A 182 14.13 -2.52 -41.75
CA ASP A 182 12.97 -3.33 -41.37
C ASP A 182 13.36 -4.81 -41.42
N GLN A 183 13.41 -5.49 -40.28
CA GLN A 183 13.80 -6.91 -40.20
C GLN A 183 15.11 -7.23 -40.96
N GLY A 184 16.08 -6.31 -40.93
CA GLY A 184 17.37 -6.43 -41.61
C GLY A 184 17.40 -5.93 -43.07
N GLN A 185 16.26 -5.59 -43.67
CA GLN A 185 16.18 -4.98 -45.00
C GLN A 185 16.33 -3.46 -44.92
N ILE A 186 17.20 -2.87 -45.74
CA ILE A 186 17.36 -1.41 -45.86
C ILE A 186 16.11 -0.82 -46.54
N ILE A 187 15.46 0.12 -45.88
CA ILE A 187 14.30 0.86 -46.42
C ILE A 187 14.61 2.32 -46.72
N ALA A 188 15.59 2.92 -46.04
CA ALA A 188 16.07 4.27 -46.32
C ALA A 188 17.53 4.42 -45.87
N GLU A 189 18.33 5.20 -46.60
CA GLU A 189 19.73 5.47 -46.28
C GLU A 189 20.17 6.86 -46.75
N ILE A 190 20.99 7.52 -45.95
CA ILE A 190 21.71 8.74 -46.30
C ILE A 190 23.12 8.66 -45.74
N ALA A 191 24.09 9.28 -46.42
CA ALA A 191 25.43 9.41 -45.89
C ALA A 191 26.12 10.64 -46.48
N ASP A 192 26.69 11.46 -45.60
CA ASP A 192 27.33 12.73 -45.93
C ASP A 192 28.74 12.83 -45.35
N HIS A 193 29.55 13.66 -46.01
CA HIS A 193 30.85 14.10 -45.50
C HIS A 193 30.66 15.26 -44.52
N ILE A 194 31.16 15.11 -43.29
CA ILE A 194 31.08 16.13 -42.24
C ILE A 194 32.49 16.67 -41.98
N PRO A 195 32.74 17.97 -42.26
CA PRO A 195 34.03 18.56 -41.97
C PRO A 195 34.24 18.69 -40.45
N SER A 196 35.49 18.59 -40.01
CA SER A 196 35.88 18.95 -38.65
C SER A 196 35.54 20.40 -38.34
N GLY A 197 35.09 20.64 -37.10
CA GLY A 197 34.69 21.96 -36.62
C GLY A 197 35.60 22.43 -35.49
N SER A 198 35.92 23.73 -35.45
CA SER A 198 36.62 24.35 -34.33
C SER A 198 35.63 24.77 -33.24
N GLY A 199 35.34 23.87 -32.29
CA GLY A 199 34.50 24.17 -31.11
C GLY A 199 34.06 22.92 -30.32
N PRO A 200 33.50 23.10 -29.10
CA PRO A 200 32.88 22.01 -28.35
C PRO A 200 31.58 21.58 -29.04
N ALA A 201 31.46 20.28 -29.35
CA ALA A 201 30.31 19.56 -29.95
C ALA A 201 29.46 20.31 -31.01
N MET A 202 29.49 19.85 -32.26
CA MET A 202 28.65 20.39 -33.35
C MET A 202 27.36 19.60 -33.54
N ILE A 203 26.27 20.28 -33.90
CA ILE A 203 25.00 19.63 -34.27
C ILE A 203 24.94 19.46 -35.78
N ASN A 204 24.80 18.22 -36.24
CA ASN A 204 24.50 17.88 -37.63
C ASN A 204 23.03 17.46 -37.76
N ARG A 205 22.34 17.93 -38.81
CA ARG A 205 20.92 17.61 -39.07
C ARG A 205 20.75 16.99 -40.44
N GLN A 206 20.17 15.80 -40.48
CA GLN A 206 19.87 15.06 -41.70
C GLN A 206 18.39 14.65 -41.75
N LYS A 207 17.87 14.44 -42.96
CA LYS A 207 16.49 14.05 -43.20
C LYS A 207 16.45 12.84 -44.13
N LEU A 208 15.59 11.90 -43.78
CA LEU A 208 15.26 10.72 -44.58
C LEU A 208 13.75 10.71 -44.85
N THR A 209 13.35 10.07 -45.95
CA THR A 209 11.94 9.79 -46.23
C THR A 209 11.73 8.30 -46.26
N VAL A 210 10.66 7.84 -45.60
CA VAL A 210 10.20 6.45 -45.62
C VAL A 210 8.82 6.40 -46.26
N GLU A 211 8.70 5.63 -47.33
CA GLU A 211 7.45 5.45 -48.05
C GLU A 211 6.58 4.40 -47.35
N GLN A 212 5.35 4.78 -46.98
CA GLN A 212 4.32 3.89 -46.42
C GLN A 212 4.81 2.93 -45.30
N PRO A 213 5.41 3.44 -44.20
CA PRO A 213 5.81 2.59 -43.09
C PRO A 213 4.59 1.95 -42.40
N LYS A 214 4.81 0.79 -41.79
CA LYS A 214 3.87 0.24 -40.81
C LYS A 214 3.90 1.11 -39.57
N LEU A 215 2.72 1.44 -39.06
CA LEU A 215 2.59 2.31 -37.90
C LEU A 215 2.81 1.52 -36.61
N TRP A 216 3.31 2.21 -35.59
CA TRP A 216 3.43 1.69 -34.24
C TRP A 216 2.14 1.99 -33.47
N SER A 217 1.59 0.99 -32.78
CA SER A 217 0.51 1.12 -31.80
C SER A 217 0.68 0.08 -30.66
N PRO A 218 -0.10 0.17 -29.57
CA PRO A 218 -0.10 -0.87 -28.54
C PRO A 218 -0.43 -2.28 -29.05
N GLU A 219 -1.29 -2.40 -30.06
CA GLU A 219 -1.70 -3.66 -30.68
C GLU A 219 -0.70 -4.14 -31.74
N GLU A 220 -0.14 -3.19 -32.52
CA GLU A 220 0.81 -3.45 -33.59
C GLU A 220 2.11 -2.63 -33.37
N PRO A 221 3.00 -3.04 -32.44
CA PRO A 221 4.19 -2.27 -32.08
C PRO A 221 5.32 -2.43 -33.12
N HIS A 222 5.07 -2.03 -34.36
CA HIS A 222 6.06 -2.12 -35.43
C HIS A 222 7.24 -1.18 -35.20
N LEU A 223 8.43 -1.76 -35.04
CA LEU A 223 9.68 -1.05 -34.85
C LEU A 223 10.63 -1.26 -36.04
N TYR A 224 11.24 -0.16 -36.46
CA TYR A 224 12.36 -0.12 -37.38
C TYR A 224 13.65 0.12 -36.61
N GLN A 225 14.80 -0.20 -37.21
CA GLN A 225 16.11 0.05 -36.61
C GLN A 225 16.83 1.15 -37.38
N LEU A 226 17.08 2.29 -36.74
CA LEU A 226 17.99 3.32 -37.25
C LEU A 226 19.41 3.00 -36.80
N ILE A 227 20.28 2.68 -37.75
CA ILE A 227 21.72 2.51 -37.51
C ILE A 227 22.45 3.76 -37.99
N THR A 228 23.12 4.44 -37.05
CA THR A 228 24.02 5.57 -37.33
C THR A 228 25.46 5.08 -37.24
N ARG A 229 26.26 5.34 -38.28
CA ARG A 229 27.69 4.97 -38.32
C ARG A 229 28.56 6.17 -38.61
N LEU A 230 29.68 6.24 -37.90
CA LEU A 230 30.74 7.23 -38.09
C LEU A 230 31.96 6.53 -38.70
N TYR A 231 32.48 7.06 -39.80
CA TYR A 231 33.66 6.53 -40.49
C TYR A 231 34.76 7.60 -40.61
N PRO A 232 36.04 7.20 -40.67
CA PRO A 232 37.10 8.15 -41.00
C PRO A 232 36.94 8.64 -42.45
N ALA A 233 37.31 9.89 -42.73
CA ALA A 233 37.40 10.36 -44.11
C ALA A 233 38.51 9.63 -44.89
N ILE A 234 38.23 9.16 -46.10
CA ILE A 234 39.20 8.51 -47.00
C ILE A 234 39.85 9.58 -47.89
N ALA A 235 41.17 9.50 -48.09
CA ALA A 235 41.89 10.38 -49.01
C ALA A 235 41.33 10.25 -50.44
N GLY A 236 40.67 11.29 -50.95
CA GLY A 236 40.06 11.34 -52.28
C GLY A 236 38.56 11.63 -52.31
N GLY A 237 37.86 11.64 -51.16
CA GLY A 237 36.43 12.02 -51.07
C GLY A 237 35.45 10.96 -51.62
N GLU A 238 35.92 9.73 -51.86
CA GLU A 238 35.05 8.63 -52.26
C GLU A 238 34.22 8.13 -51.07
N LYS A 239 32.92 7.86 -51.32
CA LYS A 239 31.97 7.35 -50.34
C LYS A 239 32.46 5.97 -49.83
N PRO A 240 32.61 5.74 -48.52
CA PRO A 240 32.97 4.42 -48.00
C PRO A 240 31.96 3.37 -48.49
N GLN A 241 32.44 2.20 -48.93
CA GLN A 241 31.54 1.07 -49.20
C GLN A 241 30.88 0.64 -47.89
N SER A 242 29.64 0.14 -47.93
CA SER A 242 28.85 -0.31 -46.77
C SER A 242 29.51 -1.41 -45.90
N HIS A 243 30.67 -1.92 -46.33
CA HIS A 243 31.52 -2.89 -45.64
C HIS A 243 32.95 -2.38 -45.38
N ALA A 244 33.17 -1.06 -45.33
CA ALA A 244 34.48 -0.48 -45.06
C ALA A 244 35.03 -0.99 -43.70
N PRO A 245 36.30 -1.45 -43.65
CA PRO A 245 36.83 -2.21 -42.51
C PRO A 245 37.08 -1.41 -41.22
N GLU A 246 36.88 -0.09 -41.19
CA GLU A 246 37.24 0.75 -40.04
C GLU A 246 36.13 1.75 -39.67
N THR A 247 35.07 1.27 -39.00
CA THR A 247 34.04 2.12 -38.40
C THR A 247 34.55 2.74 -37.09
N LEU A 248 34.43 4.06 -36.94
CA LEU A 248 34.79 4.77 -35.72
C LEU A 248 33.75 4.51 -34.62
N GLU A 249 32.46 4.62 -34.91
CA GLU A 249 31.39 4.40 -33.94
C GLU A 249 30.11 3.91 -34.63
N THR A 250 29.31 3.12 -33.93
CA THR A 250 27.99 2.71 -34.37
C THR A 250 27.01 2.82 -33.22
N VAL A 251 25.90 3.51 -33.44
CA VAL A 251 24.79 3.61 -32.50
C VAL A 251 23.50 3.19 -33.18
N SER A 252 22.61 2.55 -32.43
CA SER A 252 21.34 2.01 -32.93
C SER A 252 20.20 2.51 -32.08
N HIS A 253 19.10 2.89 -32.72
CA HIS A 253 17.86 3.29 -32.06
C HIS A 253 16.68 2.56 -32.69
N ALA A 254 15.68 2.22 -31.87
CA ALA A 254 14.38 1.82 -32.38
C ALA A 254 13.63 3.06 -32.90
N VAL A 255 12.90 2.92 -34.00
CA VAL A 255 12.07 3.98 -34.58
C VAL A 255 10.68 3.41 -34.83
N GLY A 256 9.66 4.04 -34.25
CA GLY A 256 8.25 3.74 -34.52
C GLY A 256 7.56 4.94 -35.16
N PHE A 257 6.80 4.68 -36.23
CA PHE A 257 6.02 5.71 -36.92
C PHE A 257 4.63 5.78 -36.33
N ARG A 258 4.27 6.91 -35.71
CA ARG A 258 2.93 7.13 -35.16
C ARG A 258 2.55 8.60 -35.15
N THR A 259 1.27 8.90 -35.17
CA THR A 259 0.74 10.24 -34.87
C THR A 259 0.01 10.24 -33.55
N ILE A 260 0.29 11.22 -32.70
CA ILE A 260 -0.37 11.41 -31.41
C ILE A 260 -1.05 12.78 -31.45
N ARG A 261 -2.33 12.83 -31.08
CA ARG A 261 -3.05 14.06 -30.78
C ARG A 261 -3.69 13.93 -29.40
N LEU A 262 -3.33 14.86 -28.53
CA LEU A 262 -4.02 15.10 -27.26
C LEU A 262 -5.01 16.23 -27.51
N ASP A 263 -6.30 15.94 -27.45
CA ASP A 263 -7.35 16.92 -27.74
C ASP A 263 -8.17 17.21 -26.48
N PRO A 264 -8.42 18.49 -26.13
CA PRO A 264 -9.16 18.83 -24.93
C PRO A 264 -10.63 18.41 -24.96
N ASN A 265 -11.22 18.15 -26.14
CA ASN A 265 -12.63 17.75 -26.28
C ASN A 265 -12.79 16.30 -26.76
N GLU A 266 -11.88 15.84 -27.61
CA GLU A 266 -11.95 14.50 -28.19
C GLU A 266 -11.13 13.45 -27.42
N GLY A 267 -10.27 13.84 -26.48
CA GLY A 267 -9.42 12.94 -25.72
C GLY A 267 -8.17 12.49 -26.47
N PHE A 268 -7.73 11.24 -26.25
CA PHE A 268 -6.50 10.70 -26.83
C PHE A 268 -6.72 10.05 -28.19
N ILE A 269 -5.93 10.44 -29.18
CA ILE A 269 -6.04 9.95 -30.56
C ILE A 269 -4.67 9.50 -31.05
N LEU A 270 -4.56 8.21 -31.39
CA LEU A 270 -3.36 7.56 -31.90
C LEU A 270 -3.64 7.08 -33.32
N ASN A 271 -2.79 7.48 -34.28
CA ASN A 271 -2.92 7.09 -35.69
C ASN A 271 -4.31 7.38 -36.29
N GLY A 272 -4.97 8.45 -35.82
CA GLY A 272 -6.32 8.84 -36.23
C GLY A 272 -7.46 8.09 -35.55
N VAL A 273 -7.17 7.15 -34.63
CA VAL A 273 -8.16 6.39 -33.88
C VAL A 273 -8.23 6.91 -32.45
N LYS A 274 -9.45 7.22 -31.97
CA LYS A 274 -9.70 7.57 -30.58
C LYS A 274 -9.61 6.32 -29.71
N ILE A 275 -8.74 6.34 -28.70
CA ILE A 275 -8.62 5.27 -27.69
C ILE A 275 -8.47 5.92 -26.31
N LYS A 276 -8.81 5.19 -25.25
CA LYS A 276 -8.52 5.60 -23.87
C LYS A 276 -7.16 5.09 -23.43
N LEU A 277 -6.47 5.88 -22.60
CA LEU A 277 -5.34 5.39 -21.82
C LEU A 277 -5.90 4.52 -20.68
N ASN A 278 -5.79 3.20 -20.84
CA ASN A 278 -6.04 2.22 -19.80
C ASN A 278 -4.71 1.97 -19.09
N GLY A 279 -4.33 2.94 -18.26
CA GLY A 279 -3.01 3.03 -17.68
C GLY A 279 -2.90 2.45 -16.27
N VAL A 280 -1.68 2.10 -15.89
CA VAL A 280 -1.30 1.75 -14.51
C VAL A 280 -0.12 2.59 -14.05
N CYS A 281 -0.11 2.99 -12.78
CA CYS A 281 1.10 3.49 -12.11
C CYS A 281 1.97 2.32 -11.67
N GLU A 282 3.27 2.39 -11.93
CA GLU A 282 4.23 1.33 -11.60
C GLU A 282 5.47 1.88 -10.89
N HIS A 283 5.72 1.39 -9.68
CA HIS A 283 7.02 1.54 -9.00
C HIS A 283 8.10 0.62 -9.57
N HIS A 284 9.37 0.91 -9.27
CA HIS A 284 10.53 0.29 -9.93
C HIS A 284 11.00 -1.04 -9.34
N ASP A 285 10.62 -1.39 -8.12
CA ASP A 285 11.03 -2.67 -7.52
C ASP A 285 10.41 -3.85 -8.27
N LEU A 286 11.05 -5.02 -8.19
CA LEU A 286 10.63 -6.24 -8.85
C LEU A 286 10.33 -7.35 -7.81
N GLY A 287 9.60 -7.00 -6.74
CA GLY A 287 9.19 -7.91 -5.67
C GLY A 287 10.39 -8.52 -4.95
N ALA A 288 10.49 -9.85 -4.90
CA ALA A 288 11.61 -10.56 -4.27
C ALA A 288 13.02 -10.23 -4.85
N LEU A 289 13.11 -9.57 -6.01
CA LEU A 289 14.38 -9.06 -6.54
C LEU A 289 14.80 -7.73 -5.92
N GLY A 290 13.88 -7.03 -5.26
CA GLY A 290 14.08 -5.67 -4.76
C GLY A 290 14.24 -4.70 -5.91
N ALA A 291 15.10 -3.70 -5.75
CA ALA A 291 15.39 -2.73 -6.80
C ALA A 291 16.35 -3.27 -7.87
N ALA A 292 17.02 -4.41 -7.68
CA ALA A 292 17.98 -4.95 -8.64
C ALA A 292 17.30 -5.24 -9.99
N PHE A 293 17.55 -4.36 -10.96
CA PHE A 293 16.76 -4.34 -12.19
C PHE A 293 16.99 -5.58 -13.06
N ASN A 294 15.91 -6.20 -13.53
CA ASN A 294 15.96 -7.34 -14.45
C ASN A 294 14.90 -7.21 -15.57
N LYS A 295 15.37 -7.22 -16.83
CA LYS A 295 14.51 -7.04 -18.01
C LYS A 295 13.51 -8.20 -18.21
N THR A 296 13.86 -9.44 -17.85
CA THR A 296 12.95 -10.59 -17.96
C THR A 296 11.81 -10.50 -16.95
N ALA A 297 12.10 -10.07 -15.71
CA ALA A 297 11.06 -9.83 -14.71
C ALA A 297 10.10 -8.70 -15.13
N LEU A 298 10.62 -7.59 -15.64
CA LEU A 298 9.76 -6.49 -16.13
C LEU A 298 8.93 -6.92 -17.35
N ARG A 299 9.51 -7.69 -18.28
CA ARG A 299 8.76 -8.26 -19.41
C ARG A 299 7.58 -9.12 -18.93
N ARG A 300 7.79 -9.96 -17.91
CA ARG A 300 6.70 -10.73 -17.28
C ARG A 300 5.60 -9.80 -16.76
N ARG A 301 5.95 -8.72 -16.07
CA ARG A 301 4.96 -7.73 -15.58
C ARG A 301 4.16 -7.12 -16.74
N PHE A 302 4.83 -6.72 -17.82
CA PHE A 302 4.17 -6.16 -19.01
C PHE A 302 3.22 -7.16 -19.67
N ILE A 303 3.58 -8.45 -19.75
CA ILE A 303 2.68 -9.49 -20.27
C ILE A 303 1.39 -9.51 -19.45
N ILE A 304 1.50 -9.59 -18.12
CA ILE A 304 0.34 -9.69 -17.22
C ILE A 304 -0.52 -8.40 -17.32
N LEU A 305 0.09 -7.22 -17.39
CA LEU A 305 -0.65 -5.95 -17.57
C LEU A 305 -1.42 -5.91 -18.91
N LYS A 306 -0.79 -6.35 -20.00
CA LYS A 306 -1.45 -6.42 -21.31
C LYS A 306 -2.55 -7.47 -21.36
N GLU A 307 -2.40 -8.57 -20.61
CA GLU A 307 -3.47 -9.56 -20.42
C GLU A 307 -4.66 -8.96 -19.64
N MET A 308 -4.41 -8.04 -18.70
CA MET A 308 -5.44 -7.24 -18.03
C MET A 308 -6.14 -6.23 -18.96
N GLY A 309 -5.56 -5.93 -20.12
CA GLY A 309 -6.05 -4.90 -21.04
C GLY A 309 -5.42 -3.52 -20.84
N ALA A 310 -4.38 -3.40 -20.02
CA ALA A 310 -3.63 -2.15 -19.90
C ALA A 310 -2.87 -1.85 -21.20
N ASN A 311 -2.85 -0.59 -21.61
CA ASN A 311 -2.14 -0.11 -22.80
C ASN A 311 -1.15 1.03 -22.51
N ALA A 312 -1.08 1.51 -21.26
CA ALA A 312 -0.22 2.61 -20.85
C ALA A 312 0.39 2.39 -19.46
N ILE A 313 1.55 3.00 -19.20
CA ILE A 313 2.24 2.99 -17.91
C ILE A 313 2.62 4.43 -17.53
N ARG A 314 2.43 4.77 -16.27
CA ARG A 314 3.03 5.95 -15.63
C ARG A 314 4.14 5.49 -14.70
N THR A 315 5.35 6.04 -14.88
CA THR A 315 6.55 5.60 -14.13
C THR A 315 6.62 6.30 -12.76
N ALA A 316 5.64 6.01 -11.91
CA ALA A 316 5.44 6.62 -10.61
C ALA A 316 6.63 6.34 -9.64
N HIS A 317 7.34 7.33 -9.11
CA HIS A 317 7.36 8.76 -9.48
C HIS A 317 8.79 9.19 -9.79
N ASN A 318 9.42 8.46 -10.71
CA ASN A 318 10.84 8.62 -11.01
C ASN A 318 11.23 8.16 -12.40
N MET A 319 12.40 8.62 -12.82
CA MET A 319 12.98 8.30 -14.12
C MET A 319 13.14 6.78 -14.25
N PRO A 320 12.55 6.15 -15.28
CA PRO A 320 12.53 4.69 -15.39
C PRO A 320 13.91 4.13 -15.72
N ALA A 321 14.07 2.82 -15.68
CA ALA A 321 15.23 2.17 -16.30
C ALA A 321 15.14 2.31 -17.82
N LYS A 322 16.27 2.37 -18.51
CA LYS A 322 16.32 2.45 -19.97
C LYS A 322 15.57 1.27 -20.61
N GLU A 323 15.76 0.08 -20.04
CA GLU A 323 15.16 -1.16 -20.51
C GLU A 323 13.63 -1.20 -20.35
N LEU A 324 13.04 -0.38 -19.45
CA LEU A 324 11.58 -0.22 -19.37
C LEU A 324 11.05 0.45 -20.63
N MET A 325 11.69 1.53 -21.07
CA MET A 325 11.32 2.24 -22.29
C MET A 325 11.51 1.37 -23.54
N GLU A 326 12.61 0.60 -23.59
CA GLU A 326 12.83 -0.38 -24.66
C GLU A 326 11.75 -1.47 -24.70
N LEU A 327 11.35 -2.00 -23.54
CA LEU A 327 10.26 -2.98 -23.48
C LEU A 327 8.91 -2.36 -23.85
N ALA A 328 8.67 -1.10 -23.49
CA ALA A 328 7.43 -0.41 -23.81
C ALA A 328 7.29 -0.21 -25.33
N ASP A 329 8.39 0.15 -26.00
CA ASP A 329 8.43 0.19 -27.47
C ASP A 329 8.16 -1.18 -28.09
N GLU A 330 8.88 -2.21 -27.63
CA GLU A 330 8.85 -3.56 -28.19
C GLU A 330 7.48 -4.23 -28.01
N MET A 331 6.87 -4.02 -26.85
CA MET A 331 5.64 -4.70 -26.45
C MET A 331 4.40 -3.86 -26.71
N GLY A 332 4.53 -2.60 -27.14
CA GLY A 332 3.39 -1.71 -27.37
C GLY A 332 2.71 -1.29 -26.06
N MET A 333 3.42 -0.55 -25.23
CA MET A 333 2.89 0.16 -24.06
C MET A 333 3.18 1.65 -24.22
N LEU A 334 2.18 2.51 -24.06
CA LEU A 334 2.36 3.96 -24.02
C LEU A 334 2.96 4.37 -22.66
N VAL A 335 3.77 5.42 -22.62
CA VAL A 335 4.48 5.81 -21.38
C VAL A 335 4.34 7.29 -21.06
N VAL A 336 3.83 7.56 -19.86
CA VAL A 336 4.01 8.82 -19.13
C VAL A 336 5.25 8.65 -18.26
N SER A 337 6.37 9.18 -18.72
CA SER A 337 7.60 9.13 -17.95
C SER A 337 7.60 10.27 -16.95
N GLU A 338 8.02 10.03 -15.71
CA GLU A 338 7.95 11.01 -14.62
C GLU A 338 9.31 11.26 -13.97
N ALA A 339 9.57 12.52 -13.59
CA ALA A 339 10.88 12.92 -13.06
C ALA A 339 10.94 12.89 -11.53
N PHE A 340 9.98 13.52 -10.84
CA PHE A 340 10.12 13.91 -9.44
C PHE A 340 8.86 13.70 -8.60
N ASP A 341 9.03 13.25 -7.37
CA ASP A 341 8.01 13.23 -6.31
C ASP A 341 8.05 14.46 -5.39
N MET A 342 9.09 15.30 -5.49
CA MET A 342 9.29 16.51 -4.69
C MET A 342 10.14 17.53 -5.45
N TRP A 343 9.92 18.83 -5.21
CA TRP A 343 10.75 19.92 -5.74
C TRP A 343 11.60 20.56 -4.64
N GLU A 344 11.39 21.83 -4.30
CA GLU A 344 12.16 22.48 -3.24
C GLU A 344 11.63 22.14 -1.84
N ARG A 345 10.33 21.81 -1.71
CA ARG A 345 9.73 21.36 -0.45
C ARG A 345 9.80 19.85 -0.33
N ALA A 346 10.41 19.39 0.76
CA ALA A 346 10.56 17.97 1.06
C ALA A 346 9.22 17.30 1.43
N LYS A 347 9.08 16.03 1.05
CA LYS A 347 8.06 15.11 1.58
C LYS A 347 8.61 14.30 2.74
N THR A 348 9.91 14.01 2.75
CA THR A 348 10.62 13.34 3.86
C THR A 348 11.96 14.02 4.16
N PRO A 349 12.52 13.90 5.38
CA PRO A 349 13.72 14.62 5.80
C PRO A 349 14.96 14.47 4.90
N TYR A 350 15.14 13.33 4.23
CA TYR A 350 16.36 13.01 3.46
C TYR A 350 16.11 12.75 1.98
N ASP A 351 14.93 13.14 1.45
CA ASP A 351 14.60 12.98 0.03
C ASP A 351 15.43 13.90 -0.90
N TYR A 352 15.03 13.98 -2.17
CA TYR A 352 15.73 14.72 -3.20
C TYR A 352 15.61 16.25 -3.07
N ALA A 353 14.68 16.79 -2.27
CA ALA A 353 14.48 18.24 -2.16
C ALA A 353 15.75 18.99 -1.73
N ARG A 354 16.59 18.34 -0.92
CA ARG A 354 17.91 18.87 -0.50
C ARG A 354 18.93 19.01 -1.62
N PHE A 355 18.69 18.41 -2.78
CA PHE A 355 19.57 18.48 -3.96
C PHE A 355 18.91 19.18 -5.16
N PHE A 356 17.58 19.29 -5.16
CA PHE A 356 16.79 19.77 -6.30
C PHE A 356 17.31 21.06 -6.93
N LYS A 357 17.63 22.08 -6.12
CA LYS A 357 18.11 23.39 -6.61
C LYS A 357 19.36 23.31 -7.47
N ASP A 358 20.28 22.42 -7.12
CA ASP A 358 21.59 22.32 -7.77
C ASP A 358 21.62 21.24 -8.86
N TRP A 359 20.70 20.27 -8.81
CA TRP A 359 20.75 19.06 -9.61
C TRP A 359 19.59 18.88 -10.60
N ALA A 360 18.43 19.50 -10.39
CA ALA A 360 17.23 19.22 -11.19
C ALA A 360 17.45 19.39 -12.70
N HIS A 361 18.14 20.44 -13.15
CA HIS A 361 18.44 20.64 -14.57
C HIS A 361 19.33 19.53 -15.16
N ARG A 362 20.32 19.05 -14.39
CA ARG A 362 21.21 17.94 -14.81
C ARG A 362 20.43 16.63 -14.91
N ASP A 363 19.53 16.40 -13.97
CA ASP A 363 18.68 15.21 -13.94
C ASP A 363 17.65 15.24 -15.08
N VAL A 364 17.02 16.38 -15.35
CA VAL A 364 16.14 16.56 -16.52
C VAL A 364 16.90 16.38 -17.83
N ARG A 365 18.13 16.92 -17.94
CA ARG A 365 19.01 16.70 -19.10
C ARG A 365 19.29 15.22 -19.32
N SER A 366 19.71 14.51 -18.29
CA SER A 366 19.99 13.07 -18.36
C SER A 366 18.77 12.28 -18.84
N TRP A 367 17.63 12.52 -18.19
CA TRP A 367 16.37 11.84 -18.45
C TRP A 367 15.84 12.06 -19.87
N VAL A 368 15.68 13.32 -20.26
CA VAL A 368 15.03 13.67 -21.53
C VAL A 368 15.92 13.26 -22.71
N LEU A 369 17.24 13.49 -22.65
CA LEU A 369 18.13 13.09 -23.74
C LEU A 369 18.15 11.57 -23.94
N ARG A 370 18.12 10.80 -22.86
CA ARG A 370 18.08 9.33 -22.91
C ARG A 370 16.78 8.82 -23.53
N ASP A 371 15.64 9.40 -23.13
CA ASP A 371 14.34 8.78 -23.39
C ASP A 371 13.54 9.41 -24.58
N ARG A 372 13.92 10.59 -25.08
CA ARG A 372 13.17 11.34 -26.12
C ARG A 372 12.95 10.64 -27.46
N ASN A 373 13.65 9.55 -27.73
CA ASN A 373 13.56 8.83 -29.01
C ASN A 373 12.54 7.68 -28.99
N HIS A 374 12.01 7.32 -27.83
CA HIS A 374 11.13 6.15 -27.68
C HIS A 374 9.75 6.39 -28.32
N PRO A 375 9.27 5.54 -29.26
CA PRO A 375 7.92 5.65 -29.79
C PRO A 375 6.82 5.49 -28.74
N SER A 376 7.08 4.76 -27.66
CA SER A 376 6.17 4.59 -26.53
C SER A 376 5.91 5.88 -25.74
N LEU A 377 6.85 6.82 -25.74
CA LEU A 377 6.74 8.06 -24.98
C LEU A 377 5.57 8.92 -25.50
N ILE A 378 4.69 9.33 -24.58
CA ILE A 378 3.61 10.29 -24.84
C ILE A 378 3.78 11.59 -24.05
N MET A 379 4.23 11.51 -22.79
CA MET A 379 4.27 12.64 -21.88
C MET A 379 5.48 12.59 -20.93
N TRP A 380 5.96 13.78 -20.57
CA TRP A 380 6.97 14.06 -19.55
C TRP A 380 6.29 14.67 -18.33
N SER A 381 6.08 13.89 -17.27
CA SER A 381 5.57 14.41 -16.00
C SER A 381 6.70 15.03 -15.18
N ILE A 382 6.62 16.33 -14.92
CA ILE A 382 7.66 17.07 -14.17
C ILE A 382 7.48 16.97 -12.65
N GLY A 383 6.38 16.37 -12.17
CA GLY A 383 6.10 16.29 -10.74
C GLY A 383 4.84 15.49 -10.40
N ASN A 384 4.88 14.82 -9.25
CA ASN A 384 3.73 14.17 -8.62
C ASN A 384 3.40 14.78 -7.25
N GLU A 385 2.15 15.23 -7.05
CA GLU A 385 1.63 15.72 -5.76
C GLU A 385 2.59 16.70 -5.06
N ILE A 386 3.07 17.66 -5.84
CA ILE A 386 4.14 18.55 -5.41
C ILE A 386 3.58 19.61 -4.46
N TYR A 387 4.14 19.71 -3.25
CA TYR A 387 3.70 20.71 -2.28
C TYR A 387 3.88 22.15 -2.79
N ASP A 388 4.96 22.44 -3.50
CA ASP A 388 5.24 23.76 -4.06
C ASP A 388 4.11 24.30 -4.96
N THR A 389 3.38 23.44 -5.68
CA THR A 389 2.38 23.89 -6.68
C THR A 389 1.13 24.53 -6.05
N HIS A 390 0.79 24.16 -4.82
CA HIS A 390 -0.38 24.74 -4.13
C HIS A 390 0.01 25.78 -3.07
N ALA A 391 1.29 25.79 -2.65
CA ALA A 391 1.76 26.64 -1.57
C ALA A 391 1.74 28.14 -1.91
N ASP A 392 2.41 28.55 -2.99
CA ASP A 392 2.59 29.96 -3.35
C ASP A 392 3.12 30.13 -4.80
N GLU A 393 3.29 31.37 -5.26
CA GLU A 393 3.72 31.75 -6.62
C GLU A 393 5.04 31.09 -7.07
N ARG A 394 5.88 30.63 -6.13
CA ARG A 394 7.13 29.93 -6.45
C ARG A 394 6.87 28.61 -7.19
N GLY A 395 5.74 27.96 -6.93
CA GLY A 395 5.35 26.72 -7.61
C GLY A 395 5.24 26.90 -9.13
N GLN A 396 4.67 28.02 -9.57
CA GLN A 396 4.49 28.39 -10.98
C GLN A 396 5.85 28.67 -11.63
N ASP A 397 6.78 29.32 -10.92
CA ASP A 397 8.13 29.57 -11.42
C ASP A 397 8.92 28.27 -11.62
N ILE A 398 8.85 27.34 -10.67
CA ILE A 398 9.50 26.03 -10.79
C ILE A 398 8.84 25.22 -11.91
N THR A 399 7.52 25.29 -12.04
CA THR A 399 6.78 24.65 -13.15
C THR A 399 7.31 25.13 -14.52
N ARG A 400 7.45 26.45 -14.73
CA ARG A 400 8.04 27.00 -15.96
C ARG A 400 9.48 26.57 -16.15
N MET A 401 10.29 26.63 -15.10
CA MET A 401 11.70 26.22 -15.15
C MET A 401 11.87 24.77 -15.60
N LEU A 402 11.07 23.84 -15.06
CA LEU A 402 11.11 22.43 -15.44
C LEU A 402 10.56 22.18 -16.84
N MET A 403 9.45 22.84 -17.20
CA MET A 403 8.90 22.77 -18.56
C MET A 403 9.91 23.27 -19.59
N ASP A 404 10.54 24.41 -19.34
CA ASP A 404 11.58 24.99 -20.20
C ASP A 404 12.79 24.06 -20.31
N ALA A 405 13.22 23.44 -19.21
CA ALA A 405 14.31 22.46 -19.23
C ALA A 405 13.95 21.21 -20.05
N VAL A 406 12.72 20.70 -19.98
CA VAL A 406 12.27 19.60 -20.85
C VAL A 406 12.27 20.04 -22.31
N LEU A 407 11.76 21.23 -22.62
CA LEU A 407 11.71 21.77 -23.98
C LEU A 407 13.10 22.13 -24.54
N GLU A 408 14.07 22.42 -23.68
CA GLU A 408 15.49 22.57 -24.05
C GLU A 408 16.03 21.26 -24.66
N PHE A 409 15.68 20.11 -24.08
CA PHE A 409 16.21 18.80 -24.46
C PHE A 409 15.30 17.97 -25.38
N ASP A 410 14.01 18.29 -25.46
CA ASP A 410 13.03 17.75 -26.42
C ASP A 410 12.34 18.89 -27.22
N PRO A 411 13.08 19.73 -27.97
CA PRO A 411 12.52 20.91 -28.63
C PRO A 411 11.57 20.60 -29.79
N LYS A 412 11.61 19.38 -30.34
CA LYS A 412 10.65 18.89 -31.35
C LYS A 412 9.39 18.27 -30.70
N GLN A 413 9.33 18.24 -29.37
CA GLN A 413 8.16 17.84 -28.58
C GLN A 413 7.70 16.42 -28.92
N ASN A 414 8.64 15.47 -28.91
CA ASN A 414 8.30 14.06 -29.05
C ASN A 414 7.40 13.58 -27.90
N GLY A 415 7.52 14.19 -26.70
CA GLY A 415 6.57 14.09 -25.59
C GLY A 415 6.00 15.45 -25.19
N ARG A 416 4.79 15.46 -24.60
CA ARG A 416 4.17 16.66 -24.01
C ARG A 416 4.50 16.77 -22.53
N VAL A 417 4.75 17.98 -22.03
CA VAL A 417 4.98 18.22 -20.59
C VAL A 417 3.66 18.15 -19.84
N THR A 418 3.62 17.48 -18.70
CA THR A 418 2.45 17.34 -17.83
C THR A 418 2.86 17.36 -16.35
N ILE A 419 1.88 17.33 -15.45
CA ILE A 419 2.04 17.20 -14.00
C ILE A 419 0.90 16.33 -13.46
N GLY A 420 1.15 15.53 -12.42
CA GLY A 420 0.12 14.81 -11.66
C GLY A 420 -0.14 15.47 -10.31
N SER A 421 -1.38 15.89 -10.03
CA SER A 421 -1.69 16.70 -8.86
C SER A 421 -2.95 16.25 -8.13
N ASN A 422 -2.82 16.00 -6.83
CA ASN A 422 -3.94 15.91 -5.88
C ASN A 422 -4.40 17.29 -5.37
N TYR A 423 -3.70 18.36 -5.77
CA TYR A 423 -4.02 19.74 -5.42
C TYR A 423 -4.84 20.49 -6.47
N MET A 424 -5.41 19.80 -7.47
CA MET A 424 -6.28 20.45 -8.46
C MET A 424 -7.46 21.26 -7.89
N PRO A 425 -7.99 21.00 -6.69
CA PRO A 425 -8.97 21.90 -6.05
C PRO A 425 -8.46 23.30 -5.69
N TRP A 426 -7.15 23.55 -5.65
CA TRP A 426 -6.56 24.83 -5.24
C TRP A 426 -6.12 25.68 -6.44
N GLU A 427 -6.40 26.98 -6.37
CA GLU A 427 -6.13 27.95 -7.46
C GLU A 427 -4.66 27.96 -7.91
N ASN A 428 -3.69 27.93 -6.99
CA ASN A 428 -2.27 27.92 -7.36
C ASN A 428 -1.87 26.68 -8.18
N ALA A 429 -2.44 25.51 -7.85
CA ALA A 429 -2.17 24.29 -8.59
C ALA A 429 -2.85 24.33 -9.96
N GLN A 430 -4.05 24.91 -10.05
CA GLN A 430 -4.72 25.19 -11.33
C GLN A 430 -3.88 26.12 -12.21
N GLN A 431 -3.25 27.15 -11.64
CA GLN A 431 -2.33 28.01 -12.39
C GLN A 431 -1.09 27.27 -12.88
N CYS A 432 -0.57 26.29 -12.11
CA CYS A 432 0.51 25.41 -12.58
C CYS A 432 0.04 24.50 -13.73
N ALA A 433 -1.17 23.94 -13.63
CA ALA A 433 -1.79 23.16 -14.70
C ALA A 433 -2.00 24.01 -15.97
N ASP A 434 -2.37 25.28 -15.82
CA ASP A 434 -2.54 26.23 -16.92
C ASP A 434 -1.23 26.52 -17.67
N ILE A 435 -0.08 26.43 -17.00
CA ILE A 435 1.24 26.59 -17.64
C ILE A 435 1.54 25.41 -18.58
N VAL A 436 1.31 24.17 -18.12
CA VAL A 436 1.62 22.96 -18.89
C VAL A 436 0.51 22.56 -19.87
N LYS A 437 -0.74 23.00 -19.63
CA LYS A 437 -1.99 22.69 -20.36
C LYS A 437 -2.42 21.23 -20.36
N VAL A 438 -1.51 20.27 -20.13
CA VAL A 438 -1.83 18.85 -19.92
C VAL A 438 -1.95 18.59 -18.42
N ALA A 439 -3.18 18.66 -17.92
CA ALA A 439 -3.51 18.60 -16.50
C ALA A 439 -3.80 17.16 -16.05
N GLY A 440 -2.89 16.59 -15.26
CA GLY A 440 -3.07 15.29 -14.61
C GLY A 440 -3.69 15.43 -13.22
N TYR A 441 -4.77 14.69 -13.00
CA TYR A 441 -5.52 14.68 -11.74
C TYR A 441 -5.25 13.40 -10.96
N ASN A 442 -4.89 13.55 -9.69
CA ASN A 442 -4.86 12.44 -8.73
C ASN A 442 -6.16 12.45 -7.91
N TYR A 443 -6.94 11.37 -7.97
CA TYR A 443 -8.14 11.13 -7.13
C TYR A 443 -9.19 12.27 -7.14
N ALA A 444 -9.33 12.92 -8.30
CA ALA A 444 -10.06 14.18 -8.44
C ALA A 444 -11.01 14.17 -9.65
N GLU A 445 -11.50 12.99 -10.04
CA GLU A 445 -12.42 12.76 -11.16
C GLU A 445 -13.68 13.64 -11.05
N LYS A 446 -14.14 13.91 -9.82
CA LYS A 446 -15.29 14.79 -9.55
C LYS A 446 -15.14 16.22 -10.07
N TYR A 447 -13.93 16.68 -10.38
CA TYR A 447 -13.67 18.02 -10.91
C TYR A 447 -13.51 18.08 -12.44
N TYR A 448 -13.51 16.93 -13.13
CA TYR A 448 -13.25 16.88 -14.58
C TYR A 448 -14.19 17.78 -15.37
N GLU A 449 -15.51 17.61 -15.19
CA GLU A 449 -16.50 18.42 -15.92
C GLU A 449 -16.41 19.90 -15.57
N GLN A 450 -16.26 20.23 -14.29
CA GLN A 450 -16.16 21.61 -13.84
C GLN A 450 -14.97 22.31 -14.50
N HIS A 451 -13.78 21.75 -14.34
CA HIS A 451 -12.56 22.38 -14.85
C HIS A 451 -12.46 22.32 -16.38
N HIS A 452 -13.05 21.31 -17.05
CA HIS A 452 -13.15 21.31 -18.51
C HIS A 452 -13.99 22.48 -19.03
N ASN A 453 -15.09 22.83 -18.33
CA ASN A 453 -15.92 23.98 -18.69
C ASN A 453 -15.23 25.32 -18.41
N GLU A 454 -14.49 25.41 -17.30
CA GLU A 454 -13.76 26.63 -16.90
C GLU A 454 -12.49 26.84 -17.74
N HIS A 455 -11.85 25.75 -18.18
CA HIS A 455 -10.60 25.72 -18.93
C HIS A 455 -10.72 24.82 -20.18
N PRO A 456 -11.46 25.26 -21.22
CA PRO A 456 -11.75 24.43 -22.40
C PRO A 456 -10.52 24.11 -23.26
N ASP A 457 -9.37 24.74 -23.00
CA ASP A 457 -8.08 24.47 -23.63
C ASP A 457 -7.22 23.46 -22.86
N TRP A 458 -7.64 23.04 -21.66
CA TRP A 458 -6.92 22.03 -20.89
C TRP A 458 -7.17 20.61 -21.41
N ILE A 459 -6.09 19.86 -21.49
CA ILE A 459 -6.11 18.43 -21.78
C ILE A 459 -6.13 17.69 -20.43
N ILE A 460 -7.24 17.02 -20.13
CA ILE A 460 -7.48 16.39 -18.83
C ILE A 460 -7.26 14.88 -18.91
N TYR A 461 -6.66 14.31 -17.86
CA TYR A 461 -6.59 12.86 -17.64
C TYR A 461 -6.40 12.53 -16.16
N GLY A 462 -6.71 11.29 -15.78
CA GLY A 462 -6.39 10.77 -14.45
C GLY A 462 -4.95 10.33 -14.37
N SER A 463 -4.07 11.15 -13.80
CA SER A 463 -2.67 10.77 -13.57
C SER A 463 -2.51 9.74 -12.45
N GLU A 464 -3.50 9.66 -11.54
CA GLU A 464 -3.56 8.64 -10.49
C GLU A 464 -5.01 8.43 -10.04
N THR A 465 -5.54 7.21 -10.19
CA THR A 465 -6.94 6.88 -9.87
C THR A 465 -7.05 5.60 -9.03
N ALA A 466 -8.26 5.21 -8.63
CA ALA A 466 -8.54 4.03 -7.80
C ALA A 466 -8.04 4.08 -6.35
N SER A 467 -6.81 3.64 -6.05
CA SER A 467 -6.29 3.49 -4.67
C SER A 467 -7.24 2.70 -3.74
N VAL A 468 -7.86 1.65 -4.29
CA VAL A 468 -8.62 0.65 -3.54
C VAL A 468 -7.64 -0.43 -3.07
N VAL A 469 -7.68 -0.80 -1.80
CA VAL A 469 -6.72 -1.75 -1.20
C VAL A 469 -7.32 -3.15 -1.12
N GLN A 470 -6.49 -4.18 -1.26
CA GLN A 470 -6.94 -5.58 -1.31
C GLN A 470 -5.77 -6.56 -1.14
N SER A 471 -6.06 -7.74 -0.61
CA SER A 471 -5.12 -8.86 -0.44
C SER A 471 -5.62 -10.07 -1.21
N ARG A 472 -4.72 -10.77 -1.90
CA ARG A 472 -5.09 -11.90 -2.78
C ARG A 472 -5.79 -13.00 -1.98
N GLY A 473 -7.02 -13.35 -2.39
CA GLY A 473 -7.77 -14.46 -1.79
C GLY A 473 -8.25 -14.22 -0.35
N VAL A 474 -8.27 -12.98 0.11
CA VAL A 474 -8.83 -12.61 1.41
C VAL A 474 -10.19 -11.95 1.21
N TYR A 475 -11.21 -12.40 1.95
CA TYR A 475 -12.59 -11.92 1.78
C TYR A 475 -13.20 -11.61 3.15
N HIS A 476 -13.47 -10.32 3.40
CA HIS A 476 -14.13 -9.87 4.63
C HIS A 476 -15.61 -9.58 4.34
N PHE A 477 -16.48 -10.47 4.82
CA PHE A 477 -17.93 -10.39 4.60
C PHE A 477 -18.63 -9.52 5.65
N PRO A 478 -19.69 -8.79 5.28
CA PRO A 478 -20.36 -8.82 3.97
C PRO A 478 -19.84 -7.74 3.00
N PHE A 479 -19.99 -7.97 1.69
CA PHE A 479 -19.63 -7.00 0.63
C PHE A 479 -20.31 -5.63 0.81
N ALA A 480 -21.55 -5.62 1.29
CA ALA A 480 -22.34 -4.41 1.50
C ALA A 480 -21.78 -3.46 2.58
N LYS A 481 -20.76 -3.89 3.33
CA LYS A 481 -20.12 -3.09 4.38
C LYS A 481 -18.70 -2.78 3.99
N SER A 482 -18.33 -1.51 4.14
CA SER A 482 -16.97 -1.08 3.87
C SER A 482 -16.07 -1.43 5.05
N ILE A 483 -14.98 -2.14 4.78
CA ILE A 483 -14.04 -2.66 5.78
C ILE A 483 -12.65 -2.31 5.29
N LEU A 484 -12.10 -1.20 5.79
CA LEU A 484 -10.75 -0.76 5.38
C LEU A 484 -9.66 -1.57 6.08
N ALA A 485 -9.84 -1.89 7.36
CA ALA A 485 -8.88 -2.62 8.17
C ALA A 485 -9.56 -3.66 9.07
N ASP A 486 -8.89 -4.79 9.29
CA ASP A 486 -9.35 -5.90 10.13
C ASP A 486 -8.18 -6.54 10.93
N ASP A 487 -8.48 -7.46 11.84
CA ASP A 487 -7.52 -8.00 12.82
C ASP A 487 -6.37 -8.80 12.20
N ASP A 488 -6.55 -9.31 10.98
CA ASP A 488 -5.56 -10.11 10.24
C ASP A 488 -4.50 -9.27 9.51
N GLU A 489 -4.62 -7.93 9.58
CA GLU A 489 -3.79 -6.97 8.84
C GLU A 489 -3.84 -7.18 7.32
N GLN A 490 -4.97 -7.67 6.80
CA GLN A 490 -5.24 -7.83 5.37
C GLN A 490 -6.36 -6.89 4.91
N CYS A 491 -6.52 -6.77 3.59
CA CYS A 491 -7.61 -6.01 2.96
C CYS A 491 -8.46 -6.94 2.09
N SER A 492 -9.76 -6.72 2.04
CA SER A 492 -10.70 -7.61 1.35
C SER A 492 -10.66 -7.45 -0.17
N ALA A 493 -10.54 -8.57 -0.89
CA ALA A 493 -10.66 -8.65 -2.34
C ALA A 493 -12.11 -8.61 -2.85
N LEU A 494 -13.12 -8.57 -1.95
CA LEU A 494 -14.51 -8.36 -2.36
C LEU A 494 -14.74 -6.97 -2.97
N GLY A 495 -13.80 -6.04 -2.85
CA GLY A 495 -13.93 -4.67 -3.36
C GLY A 495 -14.56 -3.68 -2.37
N ASN A 496 -14.60 -4.02 -1.08
CA ASN A 496 -15.18 -3.21 -0.01
C ASN A 496 -14.15 -2.50 0.89
N SER A 497 -12.86 -2.52 0.54
CA SER A 497 -11.78 -1.84 1.27
C SER A 497 -11.31 -0.57 0.55
N SER A 498 -12.12 0.49 0.62
CA SER A 498 -11.82 1.78 -0.02
C SER A 498 -11.08 2.74 0.93
N THR A 499 -10.04 3.40 0.43
CA THR A 499 -9.35 4.49 1.14
C THR A 499 -10.20 5.77 1.20
N SER A 500 -9.85 6.69 2.10
CA SER A 500 -10.63 7.93 2.30
C SER A 500 -10.42 9.00 1.20
N TRP A 501 -9.50 8.77 0.26
CA TRP A 501 -9.22 9.66 -0.87
C TRP A 501 -9.46 9.00 -2.22
N GLY A 502 -9.29 7.67 -2.31
CA GLY A 502 -9.46 6.92 -3.54
C GLY A 502 -10.92 6.78 -3.99
N ALA A 503 -11.11 5.96 -5.02
CA ALA A 503 -12.41 5.59 -5.53
C ALA A 503 -13.17 4.72 -4.52
N LYS A 504 -14.51 4.79 -4.60
CA LYS A 504 -15.40 3.96 -3.76
C LYS A 504 -15.24 2.46 -4.03
N SER A 505 -14.94 2.09 -5.29
CA SER A 505 -14.67 0.73 -5.73
C SER A 505 -13.95 0.76 -7.09
N ALA A 506 -13.47 -0.40 -7.56
CA ALA A 506 -12.88 -0.53 -8.89
C ALA A 506 -13.89 -0.19 -10.01
N GLU A 507 -15.15 -0.60 -9.85
CA GLU A 507 -16.24 -0.30 -10.79
C GLU A 507 -16.51 1.20 -10.84
N ALA A 508 -16.60 1.87 -9.69
CA ALA A 508 -16.80 3.32 -9.65
C ALA A 508 -15.67 4.08 -10.38
N CYS A 509 -14.42 3.60 -10.24
CA CYS A 509 -13.27 4.14 -10.95
C CYS A 509 -13.36 3.93 -12.47
N ILE A 510 -13.77 2.74 -12.92
CA ILE A 510 -13.99 2.44 -14.35
C ILE A 510 -15.08 3.34 -14.93
N LEU A 511 -16.22 3.45 -14.24
CA LEU A 511 -17.38 4.23 -14.71
C LEU A 511 -17.04 5.72 -14.83
N ALA A 512 -16.35 6.31 -13.84
CA ALA A 512 -15.97 7.71 -13.86
C ALA A 512 -15.15 8.09 -15.11
N GLU A 513 -14.20 7.23 -15.51
CA GLU A 513 -13.37 7.48 -16.70
C GLU A 513 -14.07 7.09 -18.01
N ARG A 514 -14.81 5.98 -18.04
CA ARG A 514 -15.61 5.54 -19.21
C ARG A 514 -16.56 6.65 -19.65
N ASP A 515 -17.22 7.28 -18.68
CA ASP A 515 -18.28 8.26 -18.92
C ASP A 515 -17.75 9.68 -19.14
N THR A 516 -16.42 9.89 -19.13
CA THR A 516 -15.78 11.20 -19.40
C THR A 516 -15.11 11.20 -20.79
N PRO A 517 -15.82 11.44 -21.90
CA PRO A 517 -15.29 11.24 -23.26
C PRO A 517 -14.13 12.17 -23.65
N PHE A 518 -14.00 13.34 -23.01
CA PHE A 518 -12.92 14.30 -23.27
C PHE A 518 -11.62 13.98 -22.50
N SER A 519 -11.68 13.16 -21.45
CA SER A 519 -10.47 12.70 -20.74
C SER A 519 -9.61 11.82 -21.66
N LEU A 520 -8.28 11.92 -21.55
CA LEU A 520 -7.37 11.02 -22.29
C LEU A 520 -7.50 9.57 -21.81
N GLY A 521 -7.90 9.34 -20.57
CA GLY A 521 -7.81 8.07 -19.87
C GLY A 521 -7.34 8.23 -18.43
N GLN A 522 -6.91 7.14 -17.82
CA GLN A 522 -6.52 7.09 -16.41
C GLN A 522 -5.28 6.22 -16.18
N PHE A 523 -4.64 6.40 -15.02
CA PHE A 523 -3.55 5.57 -14.52
C PHE A 523 -3.90 5.11 -13.10
N ILE A 524 -4.31 3.85 -12.94
CA ILE A 524 -4.74 3.33 -11.64
C ILE A 524 -3.54 3.16 -10.69
N TRP A 525 -3.74 3.45 -9.41
CA TRP A 525 -2.82 3.15 -8.31
C TRP A 525 -3.20 1.81 -7.67
N THR A 526 -2.51 0.71 -7.95
CA THR A 526 -1.41 0.50 -8.92
C THR A 526 -1.70 -0.72 -9.80
N GLY A 527 -0.85 -0.98 -10.81
CA GLY A 527 -0.90 -2.26 -11.53
C GLY A 527 -0.40 -3.41 -10.64
N PHE A 528 0.84 -3.33 -10.18
CA PHE A 528 1.41 -4.24 -9.19
C PHE A 528 1.52 -3.62 -7.80
N ASP A 529 1.38 -4.45 -6.76
CA ASP A 529 1.87 -4.11 -5.43
C ASP A 529 3.39 -3.88 -5.50
N TYR A 530 3.88 -3.12 -4.53
CA TYR A 530 5.26 -2.71 -4.39
C TYR A 530 5.66 -2.77 -2.92
N ILE A 531 6.95 -2.74 -2.65
CA ILE A 531 7.45 -2.76 -1.26
C ILE A 531 7.31 -1.36 -0.65
N GLY A 532 6.90 -1.29 0.62
CA GLY A 532 6.61 -0.04 1.32
C GLY A 532 5.18 0.46 1.12
N GLU A 533 4.89 1.63 1.68
CA GLU A 533 3.55 2.27 1.68
C GLU A 533 2.38 1.30 1.99
N PRO A 534 2.45 0.56 3.11
CA PRO A 534 1.52 -0.53 3.46
C PRO A 534 0.13 -0.05 3.94
N THR A 535 -0.38 1.05 3.37
CA THR A 535 -1.70 1.62 3.72
C THR A 535 -2.78 0.53 3.61
N PRO A 536 -3.65 0.38 4.63
CA PRO A 536 -3.86 1.25 5.80
C PRO A 536 -3.01 0.88 7.04
N TYR A 537 -2.16 -0.12 6.94
CA TYR A 537 -1.38 -0.69 8.04
C TYR A 537 0.06 -0.15 8.09
N HIS A 538 0.91 -0.83 8.87
CA HIS A 538 2.36 -0.60 9.00
C HIS A 538 3.15 -1.89 8.70
N THR A 539 2.66 -2.68 7.76
CA THR A 539 3.27 -3.93 7.27
C THR A 539 4.36 -3.63 6.22
N LYS A 540 4.82 -4.59 5.41
CA LYS A 540 6.03 -4.37 4.56
C LYS A 540 5.74 -3.99 3.09
N ASN A 541 4.61 -4.41 2.53
CA ASN A 541 4.23 -4.21 1.12
C ASN A 541 2.91 -3.41 1.02
N SER A 542 2.69 -2.78 -0.12
CA SER A 542 1.42 -2.14 -0.44
C SER A 542 0.30 -3.15 -0.72
N TYR A 543 -0.93 -2.66 -0.71
CA TYR A 543 -2.16 -3.45 -0.98
C TYR A 543 -2.92 -2.94 -2.22
N PHE A 544 -2.38 -1.94 -2.93
CA PHE A 544 -3.07 -1.21 -3.99
C PHE A 544 -3.10 -1.93 -5.34
N GLY A 545 -2.13 -2.81 -5.58
CA GLY A 545 -1.94 -3.48 -6.84
C GLY A 545 -3.11 -4.37 -7.20
N GLN A 546 -3.43 -4.43 -8.49
CA GLN A 546 -4.34 -5.45 -9.03
C GLN A 546 -3.64 -6.81 -9.11
N ILE A 547 -2.31 -6.80 -9.00
CA ILE A 547 -1.41 -7.95 -9.02
C ILE A 547 -0.48 -7.84 -7.80
N ASP A 548 -0.23 -8.92 -7.08
CA ASP A 548 0.67 -8.90 -5.92
C ASP A 548 2.16 -8.83 -6.30
N THR A 549 3.05 -8.64 -5.31
CA THR A 549 4.52 -8.56 -5.52
C THR A 549 5.11 -9.85 -6.10
N ALA A 550 4.43 -10.99 -5.90
CA ALA A 550 4.78 -12.31 -6.41
C ALA A 550 4.28 -12.56 -7.84
N THR A 551 3.67 -11.55 -8.47
CA THR A 551 3.10 -11.57 -9.84
C THR A 551 1.85 -12.43 -9.99
N PHE A 552 1.05 -12.59 -8.93
CA PHE A 552 -0.25 -13.25 -8.98
C PHE A 552 -1.40 -12.22 -9.04
N PRO A 553 -2.32 -12.35 -10.02
CA PRO A 553 -3.51 -11.49 -10.09
C PRO A 553 -4.38 -11.62 -8.84
N LYS A 554 -4.94 -10.48 -8.38
CA LYS A 554 -6.02 -10.40 -7.40
C LYS A 554 -7.37 -10.33 -8.13
N ASP A 555 -8.48 -10.35 -7.40
CA ASP A 555 -9.80 -10.42 -8.04
C ASP A 555 -10.16 -9.16 -8.84
N SER A 556 -9.69 -7.97 -8.41
CA SER A 556 -9.91 -6.72 -9.16
C SER A 556 -9.24 -6.68 -10.53
N TYR A 557 -8.15 -7.44 -10.74
CA TYR A 557 -7.51 -7.59 -12.05
C TYR A 557 -8.54 -8.04 -13.09
N TYR A 558 -9.41 -8.97 -12.72
CA TYR A 558 -10.43 -9.50 -13.62
C TYR A 558 -11.59 -8.51 -13.82
N ILE A 559 -11.85 -7.63 -12.85
CA ILE A 559 -12.80 -6.52 -13.01
C ILE A 559 -12.28 -5.53 -14.05
N TYR A 560 -11.02 -5.09 -13.95
CA TYR A 560 -10.40 -4.23 -14.97
C TYR A 560 -10.29 -4.96 -16.32
N GLN A 561 -9.93 -6.24 -16.34
CA GLN A 561 -9.92 -7.05 -17.57
C GLN A 561 -11.29 -7.08 -18.25
N SER A 562 -12.37 -7.21 -17.47
CA SER A 562 -13.72 -7.21 -18.02
C SER A 562 -14.09 -5.87 -18.69
N ALA A 563 -13.56 -4.75 -18.19
CA ALA A 563 -13.83 -3.42 -18.73
C ALA A 563 -12.86 -3.00 -19.85
N TRP A 564 -11.63 -3.54 -19.88
CA TRP A 564 -10.57 -3.11 -20.79
C TRP A 564 -10.33 -4.07 -21.97
N THR A 565 -11.10 -5.16 -22.06
CA THR A 565 -10.99 -6.14 -23.15
C THR A 565 -12.33 -6.40 -23.82
N ASP A 566 -12.30 -6.72 -25.12
CA ASP A 566 -13.51 -7.04 -25.90
C ASP A 566 -13.76 -8.55 -25.91
N TYR A 567 -14.94 -8.98 -25.45
CA TYR A 567 -15.36 -10.39 -25.42
C TYR A 567 -15.35 -11.06 -26.81
N ARG A 568 -15.44 -10.31 -27.90
CA ARG A 568 -15.38 -10.84 -29.27
C ARG A 568 -13.99 -11.35 -29.64
N THR A 569 -12.96 -10.85 -28.97
CA THR A 569 -11.56 -11.25 -29.21
C THR A 569 -10.96 -12.02 -28.03
N LYS A 570 -11.34 -11.67 -26.80
CA LYS A 570 -10.85 -12.25 -25.56
C LYS A 570 -12.01 -12.46 -24.57
N PRO A 571 -12.93 -13.40 -24.81
CA PRO A 571 -14.05 -13.65 -23.89
C PRO A 571 -13.55 -14.13 -22.53
N MET A 572 -14.06 -13.56 -21.45
CA MET A 572 -13.68 -13.96 -20.09
C MET A 572 -14.88 -13.92 -19.14
N VAL A 573 -14.80 -14.72 -18.08
CA VAL A 573 -15.68 -14.68 -16.90
C VAL A 573 -14.85 -15.15 -15.71
N HIS A 574 -15.06 -14.54 -14.54
CA HIS A 574 -14.31 -14.86 -13.32
C HIS A 574 -15.24 -14.84 -12.11
N ILE A 575 -15.14 -15.87 -11.26
CA ILE A 575 -15.88 -16.00 -9.99
C ILE A 575 -14.97 -15.68 -8.82
N LEU A 576 -15.47 -14.85 -7.91
CA LEU A 576 -14.93 -14.71 -6.56
C LEU A 576 -16.06 -14.86 -5.53
N PRO A 577 -15.77 -15.40 -4.32
CA PRO A 577 -14.49 -15.93 -3.82
C PRO A 577 -14.23 -17.40 -4.22
N TYR A 578 -13.20 -18.03 -3.62
CA TYR A 578 -13.07 -19.51 -3.57
C TYR A 578 -14.26 -20.15 -2.81
N TRP A 579 -14.43 -21.48 -2.81
CA TRP A 579 -15.64 -22.14 -2.25
C TRP A 579 -15.39 -23.09 -1.07
N ASP A 580 -14.82 -22.59 0.03
CA ASP A 580 -14.50 -23.34 1.27
C ASP A 580 -14.73 -22.50 2.54
N PHE A 581 -15.96 -22.48 3.07
CA PHE A 581 -16.37 -21.65 4.22
C PHE A 581 -17.06 -22.46 5.32
N ASN A 582 -17.68 -21.79 6.30
CA ASN A 582 -18.46 -22.44 7.35
C ASN A 582 -19.83 -22.86 6.81
N PRO A 583 -20.32 -24.09 7.10
CA PRO A 583 -21.66 -24.51 6.71
C PRO A 583 -22.74 -23.50 7.11
N GLY A 584 -23.53 -23.05 6.14
CA GLY A 584 -24.62 -22.08 6.35
C GLY A 584 -24.21 -20.61 6.41
N GLN A 585 -22.91 -20.28 6.39
CA GLN A 585 -22.43 -18.89 6.31
C GLN A 585 -22.94 -18.22 5.03
N LEU A 586 -23.38 -16.97 5.10
CA LEU A 586 -23.77 -16.22 3.90
C LEU A 586 -22.54 -15.72 3.16
N ILE A 587 -22.38 -16.14 1.89
CA ILE A 587 -21.24 -15.77 1.05
C ILE A 587 -21.69 -14.84 -0.06
N ASP A 588 -21.05 -13.68 -0.15
CA ASP A 588 -21.15 -12.76 -1.28
C ASP A 588 -20.37 -13.31 -2.47
N VAL A 589 -21.07 -13.91 -3.44
CA VAL A 589 -20.51 -14.40 -4.69
C VAL A 589 -20.63 -13.32 -5.75
N ARG A 590 -19.50 -12.93 -6.34
CA ARG A 590 -19.42 -11.92 -7.40
C ARG A 590 -18.85 -12.54 -8.67
N VAL A 591 -19.40 -12.13 -9.81
CA VAL A 591 -18.99 -12.63 -11.13
C VAL A 591 -18.80 -11.45 -12.07
N CYS A 592 -17.57 -11.23 -12.53
CA CYS A 592 -17.26 -10.24 -13.56
C CYS A 592 -17.03 -10.91 -14.92
N SER A 593 -17.41 -10.22 -15.99
CA SER A 593 -17.27 -10.71 -17.37
C SER A 593 -17.35 -9.55 -18.34
N ASN A 594 -16.59 -9.59 -19.43
CA ASN A 594 -16.74 -8.68 -20.56
C ASN A 594 -17.92 -9.06 -21.49
N ALA A 595 -18.61 -10.16 -21.22
CA ALA A 595 -19.78 -10.59 -21.97
C ALA A 595 -21.03 -9.77 -21.59
N PRO A 596 -22.02 -9.65 -22.50
CA PRO A 596 -23.26 -8.91 -22.22
C PRO A 596 -24.21 -9.62 -21.23
N ARG A 597 -24.01 -10.92 -20.96
CA ARG A 597 -24.86 -11.67 -20.03
C ARG A 597 -24.07 -12.77 -19.31
N ILE A 598 -24.36 -12.96 -18.03
CA ILE A 598 -23.84 -14.05 -17.22
C ILE A 598 -24.95 -14.84 -16.52
N GLU A 599 -24.69 -16.11 -16.23
CA GLU A 599 -25.53 -17.00 -15.41
C GLU A 599 -24.65 -17.66 -14.35
N LEU A 600 -25.10 -17.63 -13.08
CA LEU A 600 -24.47 -18.35 -11.99
C LEU A 600 -25.29 -19.60 -11.65
N LYS A 601 -24.59 -20.73 -11.51
CA LYS A 601 -25.16 -22.00 -11.08
C LYS A 601 -24.47 -22.52 -9.83
N PHE A 602 -25.23 -23.17 -8.96
CA PHE A 602 -24.73 -23.94 -7.83
C PHE A 602 -25.22 -25.38 -7.94
N ASN A 603 -24.31 -26.36 -7.96
CA ASN A 603 -24.62 -27.77 -8.13
C ASN A 603 -25.54 -28.06 -9.34
N GLY A 604 -25.37 -27.30 -10.42
CA GLY A 604 -26.15 -27.43 -11.66
C GLY A 604 -27.46 -26.64 -11.70
N GLU A 605 -27.94 -26.11 -10.57
CA GLU A 605 -29.14 -25.28 -10.49
C GLU A 605 -28.82 -23.80 -10.69
N THR A 606 -29.62 -23.09 -11.49
CA THR A 606 -29.43 -21.65 -11.72
C THR A 606 -29.82 -20.86 -10.49
N ILE A 607 -28.87 -20.11 -9.95
CA ILE A 607 -29.08 -19.15 -8.86
C ILE A 607 -29.62 -17.83 -9.40
N GLY A 608 -29.05 -17.35 -10.51
CA GLY A 608 -29.48 -16.11 -11.14
C GLY A 608 -28.77 -15.82 -12.46
N ARG A 609 -29.29 -14.82 -13.16
CA ARG A 609 -28.70 -14.26 -14.39
C ARG A 609 -28.57 -12.76 -14.24
N HIS A 610 -27.56 -12.19 -14.86
CA HIS A 610 -27.30 -10.75 -14.85
C HIS A 610 -26.90 -10.29 -16.25
N ASP A 611 -27.57 -9.25 -16.74
CA ASP A 611 -27.28 -8.60 -18.02
C ASP A 611 -26.36 -7.40 -17.75
N ILE A 612 -25.26 -7.31 -18.49
CA ILE A 612 -24.22 -6.29 -18.30
C ILE A 612 -24.23 -5.34 -19.49
N ASP A 613 -24.56 -4.07 -19.22
CA ASP A 613 -24.42 -2.99 -20.18
C ASP A 613 -23.06 -2.31 -19.98
N HIS A 614 -22.08 -2.71 -20.79
CA HIS A 614 -20.71 -2.18 -20.72
C HIS A 614 -20.61 -0.71 -21.16
N GLU A 615 -21.55 -0.23 -21.99
CA GLU A 615 -21.49 1.12 -22.57
C GLU A 615 -22.14 2.17 -21.64
N HIS A 616 -23.27 1.85 -21.02
CA HIS A 616 -24.07 2.80 -20.24
C HIS A 616 -24.51 2.28 -18.87
N GLY A 617 -24.27 1.01 -18.56
CA GLY A 617 -24.66 0.41 -17.28
C GLY A 617 -23.85 0.96 -16.10
N THR A 618 -24.45 0.94 -14.92
CA THR A 618 -23.82 1.31 -13.64
C THR A 618 -23.45 0.09 -12.78
N GLU A 619 -23.89 -1.11 -13.18
CA GLU A 619 -23.58 -2.38 -12.54
C GLU A 619 -22.72 -3.21 -13.51
N LEU A 620 -21.42 -3.31 -13.22
CA LEU A 620 -20.45 -4.01 -14.09
C LEU A 620 -20.19 -5.46 -13.65
N VAL A 621 -20.69 -5.87 -12.48
CA VAL A 621 -20.38 -7.14 -11.84
C VAL A 621 -21.67 -7.72 -11.24
N GLY A 622 -21.99 -8.97 -11.58
CA GLY A 622 -23.12 -9.68 -10.96
C GLY A 622 -22.80 -10.05 -9.51
N TRP A 623 -23.77 -9.92 -8.62
CA TRP A 623 -23.62 -10.19 -7.18
C TRP A 623 -24.80 -10.98 -6.63
N TRP A 624 -24.50 -12.03 -5.87
CA TRP A 624 -25.48 -12.88 -5.18
C TRP A 624 -25.00 -13.20 -3.77
N GLN A 625 -25.95 -13.40 -2.85
CA GLN A 625 -25.67 -13.96 -1.53
C GLN A 625 -26.17 -15.40 -1.46
N ILE A 626 -25.27 -16.34 -1.16
CA ILE A 626 -25.55 -17.78 -1.17
C ILE A 626 -25.08 -18.38 0.17
N PRO A 627 -25.95 -19.07 0.92
CA PRO A 627 -25.52 -19.85 2.09
C PRO A 627 -24.55 -20.94 1.65
N TYR A 628 -23.37 -20.99 2.28
CA TYR A 628 -22.34 -21.96 1.92
C TYR A 628 -22.82 -23.39 2.19
N ALA A 629 -22.71 -24.22 1.16
CA ALA A 629 -22.74 -25.67 1.24
C ALA A 629 -21.64 -26.22 0.32
N PRO A 630 -21.01 -27.35 0.67
CA PRO A 630 -20.02 -27.98 -0.20
C PRO A 630 -20.60 -28.28 -1.58
N GLY A 631 -19.84 -27.99 -2.64
CA GLY A 631 -20.31 -28.18 -4.01
C GLY A 631 -19.51 -27.42 -5.05
N GLU A 632 -20.15 -27.18 -6.19
CA GLU A 632 -19.57 -26.47 -7.34
C GLU A 632 -20.40 -25.22 -7.66
N LEU A 633 -19.72 -24.07 -7.71
CA LEU A 633 -20.19 -22.86 -8.38
C LEU A 633 -19.70 -22.85 -9.82
N LYS A 634 -20.58 -22.50 -10.75
CA LYS A 634 -20.26 -22.36 -12.18
C LYS A 634 -20.86 -21.10 -12.76
N ALA A 635 -20.01 -20.24 -13.30
CA ALA A 635 -20.41 -19.05 -14.06
C ALA A 635 -20.34 -19.35 -15.55
N ILE A 636 -21.32 -18.84 -16.28
CA ILE A 636 -21.45 -19.03 -17.73
C ILE A 636 -21.68 -17.65 -18.36
N ALA A 637 -20.79 -17.24 -19.25
CA ALA A 637 -20.91 -16.00 -20.01
C ALA A 637 -21.49 -16.27 -21.40
N TYR A 638 -22.43 -15.41 -21.81
CA TYR A 638 -23.15 -15.50 -23.06
C TYR A 638 -22.94 -14.27 -23.93
N ASP A 639 -22.80 -14.48 -25.25
CA ASP A 639 -22.86 -13.39 -26.23
C ASP A 639 -24.30 -12.87 -26.43
N GLU A 640 -24.44 -11.81 -27.23
CA GLU A 640 -25.72 -11.19 -27.59
C GLU A 640 -26.69 -12.14 -28.30
N THR A 641 -26.21 -13.26 -28.85
CA THR A 641 -27.02 -14.30 -29.50
C THR A 641 -27.44 -15.42 -28.56
N GLY A 642 -26.97 -15.38 -27.30
CA GLY A 642 -27.21 -16.41 -26.29
C GLY A 642 -26.29 -17.64 -26.40
N ARG A 643 -25.15 -17.54 -27.09
CA ARG A 643 -24.14 -18.61 -27.13
C ARG A 643 -23.19 -18.49 -25.95
N ILE A 644 -22.81 -19.63 -25.38
CA ILE A 644 -21.79 -19.69 -24.32
C ILE A 644 -20.42 -19.38 -24.95
N ILE A 645 -19.73 -18.38 -24.41
CA ILE A 645 -18.41 -17.94 -24.90
C ILE A 645 -17.29 -18.11 -23.87
N ALA A 646 -17.61 -18.14 -22.58
CA ALA A 646 -16.66 -18.43 -21.50
C ALA A 646 -17.37 -19.08 -20.29
N THR A 647 -16.62 -19.83 -19.50
CA THR A 647 -17.09 -20.41 -18.23
C THR A 647 -15.97 -20.40 -17.20
N ASP A 648 -16.33 -20.22 -15.93
CA ASP A 648 -15.43 -20.37 -14.79
C ASP A 648 -16.10 -21.22 -13.71
N VAL A 649 -15.30 -21.88 -12.87
CA VAL A 649 -15.75 -22.86 -11.88
C VAL A 649 -14.97 -22.73 -10.57
N LYS A 650 -15.69 -22.70 -9.45
CA LYS A 650 -15.13 -22.83 -8.09
C LYS A 650 -15.74 -24.04 -7.39
N SER A 651 -14.90 -24.89 -6.83
CA SER A 651 -15.31 -26.12 -6.15
C SER A 651 -14.85 -26.10 -4.70
N SER A 652 -15.61 -26.75 -3.82
CA SER A 652 -15.12 -27.06 -2.48
C SER A 652 -13.94 -28.03 -2.52
N PHE A 653 -12.97 -27.80 -1.65
CA PHE A 653 -11.72 -28.56 -1.58
C PHE A 653 -11.40 -28.96 -0.14
N GLY A 654 -10.64 -30.04 0.00
CA GLY A 654 -10.14 -30.55 1.28
C GLY A 654 -8.81 -29.92 1.70
N ASP A 655 -8.14 -30.59 2.65
CA ASP A 655 -6.78 -30.24 3.04
C ASP A 655 -5.77 -30.60 1.94
N ALA A 656 -4.67 -29.85 1.88
CA ALA A 656 -3.59 -30.09 0.92
C ALA A 656 -3.02 -31.51 1.08
N SER A 657 -2.85 -32.21 -0.05
CA SER A 657 -2.25 -33.55 -0.11
C SER A 657 -1.09 -33.64 -1.11
N LYS A 658 -1.01 -32.71 -2.07
CA LYS A 658 -0.01 -32.73 -3.14
C LYS A 658 0.51 -31.35 -3.48
N ILE A 659 1.83 -31.26 -3.64
CA ILE A 659 2.54 -30.06 -4.12
C ILE A 659 2.51 -30.04 -5.65
N CYS A 660 2.14 -28.90 -6.23
CA CYS A 660 2.12 -28.67 -7.67
C CYS A 660 3.13 -27.60 -8.07
N LEU A 661 3.84 -27.82 -9.19
CA LEU A 661 4.85 -26.91 -9.73
C LEU A 661 4.48 -26.53 -11.17
N LYS A 662 4.33 -25.24 -11.44
CA LYS A 662 4.02 -24.70 -12.77
C LYS A 662 5.02 -23.60 -13.12
N ALA A 663 5.95 -23.91 -14.03
CA ALA A 663 6.88 -22.93 -14.57
C ALA A 663 6.23 -22.14 -15.72
N ASP A 664 6.57 -20.86 -15.85
CA ASP A 664 6.14 -20.02 -16.97
C ASP A 664 6.83 -20.37 -18.30
N LYS A 665 7.99 -21.03 -18.22
CA LYS A 665 8.70 -21.64 -19.34
C LYS A 665 9.49 -22.87 -18.89
N ASP A 666 9.88 -23.70 -19.85
CA ASP A 666 10.59 -24.96 -19.61
C ASP A 666 12.12 -24.85 -19.79
N ARG A 667 12.59 -23.72 -20.35
CA ARG A 667 14.00 -23.50 -20.70
C ARG A 667 14.51 -22.11 -20.32
N LEU A 668 15.77 -22.05 -19.90
CA LEU A 668 16.52 -20.81 -19.70
C LEU A 668 17.63 -20.65 -20.74
N VAL A 669 17.97 -19.39 -21.02
CA VAL A 669 19.21 -19.03 -21.72
C VAL A 669 20.32 -18.89 -20.69
N ALA A 670 21.45 -19.58 -20.89
CA ALA A 670 22.62 -19.60 -20.00
C ALA A 670 23.42 -18.28 -20.05
N ASN A 671 22.77 -17.15 -19.75
CA ASN A 671 23.33 -15.81 -19.82
C ASN A 671 23.45 -15.12 -18.44
N GLY A 672 23.15 -15.84 -17.36
CA GLY A 672 23.18 -15.31 -15.99
C GLY A 672 22.04 -14.38 -15.60
N MET A 673 21.26 -13.87 -16.56
CA MET A 673 20.21 -12.85 -16.36
C MET A 673 18.80 -13.36 -16.64
N ASP A 674 18.65 -14.40 -17.46
CA ASP A 674 17.35 -14.97 -17.79
C ASP A 674 16.71 -15.64 -16.57
N LEU A 675 15.40 -15.46 -16.42
CA LEU A 675 14.64 -15.86 -15.25
C LEU A 675 13.50 -16.80 -15.61
N MET A 676 13.27 -17.81 -14.79
CA MET A 676 12.10 -18.70 -14.82
C MET A 676 11.30 -18.48 -13.54
N PHE A 677 9.99 -18.37 -13.67
CA PHE A 677 9.06 -18.16 -12.58
C PHE A 677 8.26 -19.44 -12.37
N VAL A 678 8.45 -20.10 -11.23
CA VAL A 678 7.79 -21.37 -10.89
C VAL A 678 6.76 -21.13 -9.79
N GLU A 679 5.49 -21.20 -10.15
CA GLU A 679 4.37 -21.20 -9.21
C GLU A 679 4.35 -22.54 -8.46
N ILE A 680 4.32 -22.45 -7.13
CA ILE A 680 4.15 -23.55 -6.19
C ILE A 680 2.74 -23.42 -5.60
N SER A 681 1.93 -24.45 -5.76
CA SER A 681 0.54 -24.51 -5.26
C SER A 681 0.22 -25.88 -4.67
N MET A 682 -1.00 -26.03 -4.13
CA MET A 682 -1.46 -27.27 -3.49
C MET A 682 -2.75 -27.81 -4.13
N GLU A 683 -2.83 -29.12 -4.24
CA GLU A 683 -4.05 -29.87 -4.57
C GLU A 683 -4.48 -30.73 -3.36
N ASP A 684 -5.78 -30.96 -3.21
CA ASP A 684 -6.35 -31.92 -2.28
C ASP A 684 -6.33 -33.36 -2.85
N ASP A 685 -6.82 -34.34 -2.08
CA ASP A 685 -6.89 -35.75 -2.48
C ASP A 685 -7.77 -36.02 -3.72
N ASN A 686 -8.67 -35.08 -4.07
CA ASN A 686 -9.52 -35.17 -5.26
C ASN A 686 -8.93 -34.41 -6.45
N GLY A 687 -7.76 -33.77 -6.29
CA GLY A 687 -7.13 -32.95 -7.32
C GLY A 687 -7.73 -31.55 -7.45
N HIS A 688 -8.52 -31.08 -6.49
CA HIS A 688 -8.99 -29.70 -6.47
C HIS A 688 -7.90 -28.77 -5.92
N PRO A 689 -7.69 -27.58 -6.52
CA PRO A 689 -6.78 -26.58 -5.95
C PRO A 689 -7.22 -26.15 -4.55
N VAL A 690 -6.29 -26.14 -3.60
CA VAL A 690 -6.53 -25.63 -2.24
C VAL A 690 -6.23 -24.14 -2.20
N GLU A 691 -7.21 -23.33 -2.60
CA GLU A 691 -7.04 -21.89 -2.87
C GLU A 691 -6.75 -21.04 -1.63
N ASN A 692 -6.89 -21.60 -0.42
CA ASN A 692 -6.49 -20.97 0.84
C ASN A 692 -5.30 -21.68 1.52
N ALA A 693 -4.54 -22.52 0.80
CA ALA A 693 -3.38 -23.20 1.38
C ALA A 693 -2.30 -22.20 1.84
N ASN A 694 -1.73 -22.46 3.01
CA ASN A 694 -0.69 -21.65 3.62
C ASN A 694 0.51 -22.46 4.11
N ASN A 695 0.66 -23.68 3.58
CA ASN A 695 1.74 -24.60 3.90
C ASN A 695 3.11 -23.93 3.84
N ARG A 696 3.99 -24.20 4.81
CA ARG A 696 5.41 -23.89 4.68
C ARG A 696 6.07 -24.87 3.73
N VAL A 697 6.84 -24.33 2.78
CA VAL A 697 7.66 -25.13 1.88
C VAL A 697 9.13 -24.76 2.02
N HIS A 698 10.00 -25.71 1.66
CA HIS A 698 11.42 -25.50 1.46
C HIS A 698 11.77 -25.84 0.01
N VAL A 699 12.51 -24.94 -0.65
CA VAL A 699 12.83 -24.98 -2.08
C VAL A 699 14.34 -25.09 -2.25
N GLU A 700 14.77 -26.17 -2.92
CA GLU A 700 16.16 -26.42 -3.28
C GLU A 700 16.30 -26.38 -4.81
N VAL A 701 17.26 -25.61 -5.31
CA VAL A 701 17.60 -25.54 -6.74
C VAL A 701 19.08 -25.84 -6.92
N THR A 702 19.41 -26.76 -7.82
CA THR A 702 20.80 -27.16 -8.13
C THR A 702 21.01 -27.31 -9.63
N GLY A 703 22.27 -27.34 -10.07
CA GLY A 703 22.65 -27.50 -11.48
C GLY A 703 22.80 -26.15 -12.20
N ALA A 704 22.29 -26.05 -13.43
CA ALA A 704 22.46 -24.90 -14.32
C ALA A 704 21.52 -23.72 -14.02
N GLY A 705 21.04 -23.60 -12.78
CA GLY A 705 20.12 -22.56 -12.32
C GLY A 705 20.30 -22.27 -10.84
N ARG A 706 19.89 -21.08 -10.42
CA ARG A 706 20.05 -20.54 -9.05
C ARG A 706 18.70 -20.02 -8.56
N LEU A 707 18.27 -20.41 -7.37
CA LEU A 707 17.14 -19.75 -6.71
C LEU A 707 17.59 -18.34 -6.31
N ILE A 708 16.85 -17.30 -6.70
CA ILE A 708 17.22 -15.89 -6.40
C ILE A 708 16.09 -15.09 -5.75
N GLY A 709 14.96 -15.73 -5.46
CA GLY A 709 13.82 -15.10 -4.80
C GLY A 709 12.70 -16.10 -4.49
N LEU A 710 12.09 -15.96 -3.31
CA LEU A 710 10.81 -16.56 -2.96
C LEU A 710 9.83 -15.44 -2.59
N ASP A 711 8.62 -15.43 -3.15
CA ASP A 711 7.59 -14.43 -2.81
C ASP A 711 6.19 -15.03 -2.86
N ASN A 712 5.31 -14.64 -1.94
CA ASN A 712 3.91 -15.04 -1.90
C ASN A 712 2.94 -13.85 -1.96
N GLY A 713 3.43 -12.60 -1.98
CA GLY A 713 2.58 -11.41 -2.03
C GLY A 713 1.94 -11.01 -0.70
N ASP A 714 2.19 -11.73 0.40
CA ASP A 714 1.66 -11.38 1.72
C ASP A 714 2.49 -10.25 2.34
N SER A 715 1.85 -9.10 2.54
CA SER A 715 2.47 -7.94 3.18
C SER A 715 2.83 -8.18 4.65
N THR A 716 2.19 -9.15 5.28
CA THR A 716 2.41 -9.50 6.69
C THR A 716 3.43 -10.63 6.90
N ASP A 717 3.98 -11.19 5.82
CA ASP A 717 4.99 -12.26 5.87
C ASP A 717 6.42 -11.68 5.85
N TYR A 718 7.09 -11.74 6.99
CA TYR A 718 8.46 -11.22 7.13
C TYR A 718 9.58 -12.23 6.84
N ASP A 719 9.27 -13.43 6.33
CA ASP A 719 10.32 -14.34 5.88
C ASP A 719 11.21 -13.70 4.80
N PRO A 720 12.51 -14.01 4.77
CA PRO A 720 13.42 -13.40 3.80
C PRO A 720 13.07 -13.76 2.35
N TYR A 721 13.01 -12.76 1.47
CA TYR A 721 12.93 -13.00 0.01
C TYR A 721 14.10 -13.84 -0.51
N LYS A 722 15.26 -13.72 0.15
CA LYS A 722 16.52 -14.41 -0.19
C LYS A 722 16.74 -15.74 0.58
N GLY A 723 15.71 -16.22 1.29
CA GLY A 723 15.73 -17.50 2.00
C GLY A 723 15.30 -18.69 1.14
N ARG A 724 15.42 -19.91 1.67
CA ARG A 724 14.97 -21.15 1.00
C ARG A 724 13.64 -21.69 1.48
N SER A 725 13.02 -21.09 2.50
CA SER A 725 11.73 -21.51 3.03
C SER A 725 10.77 -20.35 3.18
N ARG A 726 9.51 -20.58 2.79
CA ARG A 726 8.42 -19.61 2.91
C ARG A 726 7.07 -20.32 3.02
N ARG A 727 6.07 -19.69 3.64
CA ARG A 727 4.67 -20.14 3.55
C ARG A 727 4.07 -19.78 2.20
N LEU A 728 3.12 -20.58 1.73
CA LEU A 728 2.16 -20.14 0.71
C LEU A 728 1.26 -19.07 1.32
N PHE A 729 0.74 -18.17 0.48
CA PHE A 729 -0.34 -17.25 0.83
C PHE A 729 -1.47 -17.45 -0.16
N SER A 730 -2.69 -17.68 0.36
CA SER A 730 -3.88 -17.96 -0.44
C SER A 730 -3.61 -18.93 -1.59
N GLY A 731 -3.04 -20.09 -1.26
CA GLY A 731 -2.84 -21.20 -2.20
C GLY A 731 -1.56 -21.13 -3.05
N LYS A 732 -0.75 -20.06 -2.97
CA LYS A 732 0.36 -19.84 -3.92
C LYS A 732 1.65 -19.31 -3.28
N LEU A 733 2.77 -19.70 -3.87
CA LEU A 733 4.12 -19.16 -3.66
C LEU A 733 4.85 -19.12 -5.01
N MET A 734 5.66 -18.10 -5.24
CA MET A 734 6.51 -17.95 -6.41
C MET A 734 7.97 -18.28 -6.06
N ALA A 735 8.62 -19.12 -6.86
CA ALA A 735 10.05 -19.32 -6.85
C ALA A 735 10.67 -18.74 -8.13
N ILE A 736 11.66 -17.84 -7.98
CA ILE A 736 12.34 -17.18 -9.09
C ILE A 736 13.71 -17.84 -9.28
N ILE A 737 13.91 -18.47 -10.43
CA ILE A 737 15.14 -19.19 -10.78
C ILE A 737 15.88 -18.42 -11.87
N ALA A 738 17.10 -17.98 -11.59
CA ALA A 738 17.98 -17.38 -12.59
C ALA A 738 18.87 -18.43 -13.25
N ALA A 739 19.22 -18.17 -14.51
CA ALA A 739 20.23 -18.96 -15.21
C ALA A 739 21.62 -18.79 -14.56
N THR A 740 22.47 -19.80 -14.71
CA THR A 740 23.92 -19.63 -14.61
C THR A 740 24.49 -19.19 -15.97
N LEU A 741 25.82 -19.11 -16.08
CA LEU A 741 26.51 -18.93 -17.37
C LEU A 741 26.77 -20.24 -18.12
N GLU A 742 26.40 -21.37 -17.52
CA GLU A 742 26.62 -22.71 -18.09
C GLU A 742 25.29 -23.33 -18.50
N ALA A 743 25.27 -23.95 -19.67
CA ALA A 743 24.13 -24.75 -20.11
C ALA A 743 24.11 -26.10 -19.36
N GLY A 744 22.92 -26.65 -19.14
CA GLY A 744 22.77 -27.92 -18.43
C GLY A 744 21.37 -28.13 -17.87
N LYS A 745 21.22 -29.10 -16.98
CA LYS A 745 19.95 -29.37 -16.30
C LYS A 745 19.82 -28.52 -15.05
N ILE A 746 18.60 -28.05 -14.79
CA ILE A 746 18.22 -27.36 -13.56
C ILE A 746 17.33 -28.33 -12.78
N HIS A 747 17.71 -28.63 -11.54
CA HIS A 747 16.96 -29.52 -10.67
C HIS A 747 16.32 -28.71 -9.56
N MET A 748 14.99 -28.73 -9.49
CA MET A 748 14.22 -28.10 -8.42
C MET A 748 13.56 -29.19 -7.56
N LYS A 749 13.65 -29.04 -6.24
CA LYS A 749 12.97 -29.90 -5.27
C LYS A 749 12.23 -29.04 -4.26
N VAL A 750 10.96 -29.36 -4.02
CA VAL A 750 10.10 -28.69 -3.04
C VAL A 750 9.62 -29.70 -2.02
N THR A 751 9.72 -29.33 -0.74
CA THR A 751 9.30 -30.16 0.38
C THR A 751 8.37 -29.37 1.30
N SER A 752 7.42 -30.05 1.93
CA SER A 752 6.51 -29.48 2.94
C SER A 752 6.21 -30.56 3.97
N GLN A 753 6.11 -30.17 5.25
CA GLN A 753 5.88 -31.13 6.33
C GLN A 753 4.51 -31.82 6.15
N GLY A 754 4.50 -33.15 6.22
CA GLY A 754 3.29 -33.96 6.06
C GLY A 754 2.91 -34.28 4.61
N LEU A 755 3.62 -33.74 3.60
CA LEU A 755 3.37 -34.01 2.18
C LEU A 755 4.53 -34.75 1.51
N ALA A 756 4.24 -35.45 0.42
CA ALA A 756 5.29 -36.00 -0.43
C ALA A 756 6.06 -34.87 -1.13
N SER A 757 7.39 -34.96 -1.19
CA SER A 757 8.21 -33.99 -1.91
C SER A 757 7.95 -34.03 -3.41
N GLN A 758 7.95 -32.86 -4.05
CA GLN A 758 7.82 -32.73 -5.51
C GLN A 758 9.13 -32.26 -6.11
N ALA A 759 9.49 -32.80 -7.28
CA ALA A 759 10.68 -32.39 -8.02
C ALA A 759 10.32 -32.02 -9.47
N ALA A 760 11.08 -31.09 -10.03
CA ALA A 760 11.01 -30.71 -11.44
C ALA A 760 12.42 -30.63 -12.03
N VAL A 761 12.54 -30.89 -13.33
CA VAL A 761 13.78 -30.76 -14.08
C VAL A 761 13.53 -29.86 -15.28
N PHE A 762 14.32 -28.80 -15.40
CA PHE A 762 14.29 -27.86 -16.52
C PHE A 762 15.64 -27.86 -17.25
N GLU A 763 15.71 -27.17 -18.38
CA GLU A 763 16.94 -27.08 -19.18
C GLU A 763 17.44 -25.64 -19.30
N SER A 764 18.76 -25.47 -19.29
CA SER A 764 19.46 -24.24 -19.63
C SER A 764 20.28 -24.50 -20.89
N HIS A 765 20.20 -23.63 -21.88
CA HIS A 765 20.90 -23.76 -23.16
C HIS A 765 21.79 -22.57 -23.44
N LEU A 766 22.86 -22.79 -24.21
CA LEU A 766 23.72 -21.70 -24.67
C LEU A 766 22.92 -20.81 -25.63
N ASP A 767 23.11 -19.50 -25.49
CA ASP A 767 22.62 -18.57 -26.50
C ASP A 767 23.34 -18.80 -27.83
N ALA A 768 22.59 -18.71 -28.93
CA ALA A 768 23.13 -18.70 -30.28
C ALA A 768 24.10 -17.53 -30.52
N ASN A 769 23.99 -16.44 -29.74
CA ASN A 769 24.82 -15.25 -29.87
C ASN A 769 26.18 -15.31 -29.13
N GLY A 770 26.51 -16.42 -28.46
CA GLY A 770 27.82 -16.65 -27.83
C GLY A 770 27.93 -16.23 -26.36
N ALA A 771 29.16 -16.13 -25.85
CA ALA A 771 29.45 -15.84 -24.45
C ALA A 771 29.20 -14.37 -24.09
N TYR A 772 28.58 -14.12 -22.93
CA TYR A 772 28.28 -12.78 -22.44
C TYR A 772 29.43 -12.23 -21.59
N ALA A 773 30.07 -11.16 -22.05
CA ALA A 773 31.09 -10.45 -21.30
C ALA A 773 30.48 -9.45 -20.32
N GLY A 774 31.13 -9.22 -19.18
CA GLY A 774 30.72 -8.19 -18.22
C GLY A 774 29.53 -8.56 -17.34
N ILE A 775 29.18 -9.84 -17.22
CA ILE A 775 28.10 -10.35 -16.36
C ILE A 775 28.67 -11.21 -15.22
N CYS A 776 28.10 -11.12 -14.03
CA CYS A 776 28.33 -12.03 -12.91
C CYS A 776 27.02 -12.75 -12.55
N ALA A 777 27.12 -14.01 -12.15
CA ALA A 777 25.98 -14.88 -11.84
C ALA A 777 26.30 -15.81 -10.65
N ARG A 778 26.62 -15.21 -9.51
CA ARG A 778 27.01 -15.90 -8.27
C ARG A 778 25.92 -15.90 -7.19
N THR A 779 25.08 -14.87 -7.14
CA THR A 779 24.07 -14.72 -6.09
C THR A 779 23.07 -15.86 -6.14
N GLU A 780 22.78 -16.47 -5.00
CA GLU A 780 21.72 -17.46 -4.83
C GLU A 780 21.13 -17.32 -3.43
N ASN A 781 19.90 -17.80 -3.26
CA ASN A 781 19.24 -17.84 -1.96
C ASN A 781 19.97 -18.83 -1.04
N GLU A 782 20.07 -18.45 0.22
CA GLU A 782 20.75 -19.21 1.27
C GLU A 782 19.76 -19.71 2.33
N GLU A 783 20.22 -20.58 3.22
CA GLU A 783 19.42 -20.98 4.37
C GLU A 783 19.41 -19.82 5.38
N LEU A 784 18.23 -19.22 5.58
CA LEU A 784 18.02 -18.12 6.52
C LEU A 784 16.95 -18.49 7.55
N PRO A 785 16.99 -17.93 8.76
CA PRO A 785 15.98 -18.19 9.77
C PRO A 785 14.56 -17.85 9.27
N CYS A 786 13.61 -18.75 9.53
CA CYS A 786 12.19 -18.44 9.38
C CYS A 786 11.80 -17.38 10.41
N VAL A 787 11.10 -16.35 9.97
CA VAL A 787 10.54 -15.29 10.82
C VAL A 787 9.08 -15.62 11.15
N MET A 788 8.34 -16.16 10.17
CA MET A 788 6.93 -16.48 10.30
C MET A 788 6.72 -17.94 10.73
N GLY A 789 6.35 -18.17 11.99
CA GLY A 789 6.13 -19.50 12.52
C GLY A 789 7.42 -20.33 12.66
N ALA A 790 7.32 -21.66 12.55
CA ALA A 790 8.45 -22.58 12.72
C ALA A 790 8.80 -23.31 11.43
N ALA A 791 10.08 -23.67 11.23
CA ALA A 791 10.55 -24.30 9.99
C ALA A 791 9.86 -25.65 9.66
N ASN A 792 9.53 -26.46 10.68
CA ASN A 792 8.91 -27.79 10.54
C ASN A 792 7.43 -27.78 10.95
N GLU A 793 6.72 -26.70 10.65
CA GLU A 793 5.31 -26.52 11.01
C GLU A 793 4.35 -27.16 9.99
N ILE A 794 3.16 -27.49 10.48
CA ILE A 794 1.95 -27.62 9.66
C ILE A 794 1.04 -26.46 10.08
N PRO A 795 0.96 -25.37 9.31
CA PRO A 795 0.16 -24.22 9.69
C PRO A 795 -1.33 -24.58 9.71
N LEU A 796 -2.08 -23.92 10.59
CA LEU A 796 -3.54 -23.96 10.54
C LEU A 796 -3.98 -23.27 9.25
N ARG A 797 -4.87 -23.90 8.48
CA ARG A 797 -5.38 -23.40 7.19
C ARG A 797 -6.78 -22.81 7.33
N LYS A 798 -7.68 -23.55 7.99
CA LYS A 798 -9.09 -23.20 8.15
C LYS A 798 -9.56 -23.47 9.59
N ILE A 799 -10.43 -22.60 10.08
CA ILE A 799 -11.25 -22.82 11.26
C ILE A 799 -12.69 -22.97 10.78
N GLU A 800 -13.28 -24.15 10.95
CA GLU A 800 -14.68 -24.41 10.60
C GLU A 800 -15.56 -24.26 11.83
N LEU A 801 -16.52 -23.34 11.78
CA LEU A 801 -17.48 -23.09 12.85
C LEU A 801 -18.74 -23.93 12.66
N ILE A 802 -19.15 -24.62 13.72
CA ILE A 802 -20.28 -25.55 13.73
C ILE A 802 -21.29 -25.08 14.78
N SER A 803 -22.46 -24.64 14.32
CA SER A 803 -23.63 -24.36 15.18
C SER A 803 -24.74 -25.38 14.94
N GLU A 804 -24.84 -26.39 15.81
CA GLU A 804 -25.91 -27.41 15.73
C GLU A 804 -27.30 -26.83 16.05
N SER A 805 -27.35 -25.69 16.75
CA SER A 805 -28.59 -25.04 17.20
C SER A 805 -29.12 -23.96 16.24
N GLY A 806 -28.50 -23.77 15.07
CA GLY A 806 -28.84 -22.71 14.13
C GLY A 806 -28.23 -21.36 14.50
N GLN A 807 -28.78 -20.27 13.97
CA GLN A 807 -28.21 -18.91 14.05
C GLN A 807 -29.21 -17.86 14.59
N GLN A 808 -30.32 -18.29 15.22
CA GLN A 808 -31.41 -17.41 15.66
C GLN A 808 -31.68 -17.50 17.17
N PHE A 809 -31.50 -16.40 17.89
CA PHE A 809 -31.82 -16.26 19.31
C PHE A 809 -33.20 -15.62 19.50
N ASP A 810 -33.91 -16.11 20.52
CA ASP A 810 -35.20 -15.60 20.95
C ASP A 810 -35.36 -15.79 22.48
N PRO A 811 -36.46 -15.33 23.11
CA PRO A 811 -36.66 -15.49 24.55
C PRO A 811 -36.65 -16.95 25.05
N SER A 812 -36.94 -17.92 24.19
CA SER A 812 -36.89 -19.36 24.49
C SER A 812 -35.48 -19.95 24.35
N ARG A 813 -34.59 -19.29 23.61
CA ARG A 813 -33.20 -19.71 23.38
C ARG A 813 -32.28 -18.50 23.39
N ARG A 814 -31.82 -18.14 24.59
CA ARG A 814 -30.87 -17.04 24.83
C ARG A 814 -29.42 -17.46 24.77
N GLU A 815 -29.14 -18.76 24.83
CA GLU A 815 -27.79 -19.31 24.81
C GLU A 815 -27.64 -20.35 23.69
N MET A 816 -26.48 -20.36 23.04
CA MET A 816 -26.10 -21.37 22.05
C MET A 816 -24.62 -21.75 22.19
N VAL A 817 -24.31 -22.99 21.83
CA VAL A 817 -22.95 -23.50 21.78
C VAL A 817 -22.48 -23.58 20.33
N VAL A 818 -21.31 -23.02 20.04
CA VAL A 818 -20.63 -23.12 18.75
C VAL A 818 -19.27 -23.76 18.96
N ARG A 819 -18.90 -24.67 18.05
CA ARG A 819 -17.61 -25.38 18.08
C ARG A 819 -16.72 -24.95 16.91
N ALA A 820 -15.43 -24.81 17.17
CA ALA A 820 -14.40 -24.61 16.17
C ALA A 820 -13.68 -25.93 15.85
N GLN A 821 -13.71 -26.34 14.58
CA GLN A 821 -12.94 -27.46 14.06
C GLN A 821 -11.75 -26.95 13.26
N LEU A 822 -10.55 -27.44 13.57
CA LEU A 822 -9.30 -26.96 12.99
C LEU A 822 -8.82 -27.85 11.84
N HIS A 823 -8.44 -27.22 10.73
CA HIS A 823 -7.99 -27.88 9.51
C HIS A 823 -6.60 -27.38 9.07
N PRO A 824 -5.63 -28.27 8.79
CA PRO A 824 -5.74 -29.71 8.94
C PRO A 824 -5.77 -30.14 10.42
N ALA A 825 -6.31 -31.33 10.70
CA ALA A 825 -6.38 -31.84 12.08
C ALA A 825 -5.00 -31.93 12.77
N ALA A 826 -3.94 -32.11 11.99
CA ALA A 826 -2.54 -32.16 12.43
C ALA A 826 -1.85 -30.78 12.54
N ALA A 827 -2.60 -29.66 12.42
CA ALA A 827 -2.05 -28.32 12.54
C ALA A 827 -1.24 -28.15 13.84
N SER A 828 -0.06 -27.54 13.72
CA SER A 828 0.88 -27.27 14.80
C SER A 828 0.36 -26.22 15.78
N TYR A 829 -0.44 -25.27 15.28
CA TYR A 829 -1.02 -24.18 16.07
C TYR A 829 -2.51 -24.44 16.26
N ARG A 830 -2.94 -24.54 17.53
CA ARG A 830 -4.31 -24.92 17.88
C ARG A 830 -5.03 -23.90 18.75
N ASP A 831 -4.33 -22.87 19.21
CA ASP A 831 -4.94 -21.82 20.02
C ASP A 831 -5.87 -20.96 19.17
N VAL A 832 -7.02 -20.63 19.74
CA VAL A 832 -8.04 -19.78 19.12
C VAL A 832 -8.56 -18.74 20.11
N GLU A 833 -9.00 -17.62 19.55
CA GLU A 833 -9.59 -16.50 20.28
C GLU A 833 -10.99 -16.23 19.71
N TRP A 834 -11.96 -15.96 20.59
CA TRP A 834 -13.36 -15.77 20.22
C TRP A 834 -13.81 -14.34 20.51
N SER A 835 -14.65 -13.78 19.63
CA SER A 835 -15.26 -12.47 19.84
C SER A 835 -16.64 -12.37 19.18
N VAL A 836 -17.46 -11.45 19.69
CA VAL A 836 -18.75 -11.08 19.09
C VAL A 836 -18.58 -9.69 18.48
N VAL A 837 -18.86 -9.57 17.19
CA VAL A 837 -18.65 -8.33 16.43
C VAL A 837 -19.87 -8.00 15.57
N ASN A 838 -19.94 -6.78 15.04
CA ASN A 838 -20.89 -6.42 13.99
C ASN A 838 -20.32 -6.79 12.60
N ASP A 839 -21.03 -6.44 11.52
CA ASP A 839 -20.57 -6.70 10.15
C ASP A 839 -19.25 -6.01 9.76
N ALA A 840 -18.87 -4.93 10.45
CA ALA A 840 -17.60 -4.24 10.20
C ALA A 840 -16.44 -4.81 11.03
N GLY A 841 -16.66 -5.92 11.75
CA GLY A 841 -15.65 -6.52 12.63
C GLY A 841 -15.45 -5.79 13.95
N ILE A 842 -16.31 -4.83 14.30
CA ILE A 842 -16.22 -4.07 15.54
C ILE A 842 -16.94 -4.81 16.65
N GLU A 843 -16.35 -4.90 17.84
CA GLU A 843 -16.94 -5.57 19.01
C GLU A 843 -18.38 -5.08 19.26
N SER A 844 -19.30 -6.03 19.43
CA SER A 844 -20.73 -5.78 19.58
C SER A 844 -21.21 -6.15 20.98
N ASN A 845 -22.11 -5.34 21.53
CA ASN A 845 -22.75 -5.55 22.83
C ASN A 845 -24.05 -6.38 22.75
N ILE A 846 -24.48 -6.78 21.55
CA ILE A 846 -25.73 -7.52 21.32
C ILE A 846 -25.65 -8.93 21.95
N ALA A 847 -24.47 -9.52 22.02
CA ALA A 847 -24.24 -10.80 22.67
C ALA A 847 -22.88 -10.84 23.36
N LYS A 848 -22.75 -11.70 24.37
CA LYS A 848 -21.47 -12.05 24.99
C LYS A 848 -21.02 -13.44 24.55
N VAL A 849 -19.71 -13.68 24.56
CA VAL A 849 -19.12 -15.01 24.31
C VAL A 849 -18.27 -15.44 25.49
N GLU A 850 -18.49 -16.66 25.96
CA GLU A 850 -17.70 -17.34 26.99
C GLU A 850 -17.11 -18.61 26.37
N ALA A 851 -15.79 -18.65 26.20
CA ALA A 851 -15.11 -19.73 25.48
C ALA A 851 -14.23 -20.59 26.38
N ASN A 852 -14.19 -21.89 26.08
CA ASN A 852 -13.25 -22.86 26.64
C ASN A 852 -12.56 -23.60 25.48
N GLY A 853 -11.44 -23.04 25.01
CA GLY A 853 -10.70 -23.58 23.88
C GLY A 853 -11.53 -23.54 22.59
N HIS A 854 -11.87 -24.71 22.05
CA HIS A 854 -12.58 -24.86 20.77
C HIS A 854 -14.11 -24.83 20.88
N GLU A 855 -14.66 -24.57 22.07
CA GLU A 855 -16.10 -24.44 22.28
C GLU A 855 -16.42 -23.07 22.88
N ALA A 856 -17.42 -22.39 22.33
CA ALA A 856 -17.88 -21.08 22.75
C ALA A 856 -19.38 -21.09 23.05
N ILE A 857 -19.74 -20.58 24.23
CA ILE A 857 -21.13 -20.32 24.63
C ILE A 857 -21.42 -18.85 24.32
N ILE A 858 -22.40 -18.63 23.45
CA ILE A 858 -22.89 -17.30 23.12
C ILE A 858 -24.16 -17.04 23.93
N THR A 859 -24.26 -15.88 24.57
CA THR A 859 -25.50 -15.42 25.22
C THR A 859 -25.97 -14.13 24.58
N ALA A 860 -27.16 -14.13 23.99
CA ALA A 860 -27.78 -12.93 23.45
C ALA A 860 -28.29 -12.02 24.58
N LEU A 861 -27.91 -10.75 24.52
CA LEU A 861 -28.20 -9.72 25.54
C LEU A 861 -29.27 -8.73 25.08
N GLY A 862 -29.38 -8.49 23.77
CA GLY A 862 -30.40 -7.64 23.17
C GLY A 862 -30.71 -8.05 21.73
N ASP A 863 -31.60 -7.30 21.11
CA ASP A 863 -32.05 -7.49 19.74
C ASP A 863 -31.02 -6.94 18.74
N GLY A 864 -30.85 -7.63 17.61
CA GLY A 864 -29.99 -7.20 16.52
C GLY A 864 -29.22 -8.33 15.85
N GLU A 865 -28.36 -7.96 14.90
CA GLU A 865 -27.50 -8.87 14.15
C GLU A 865 -26.05 -8.75 14.62
N PHE A 866 -25.36 -9.88 14.73
CA PHE A 866 -23.95 -9.93 15.09
C PHE A 866 -23.27 -11.11 14.42
N ARG A 867 -21.94 -11.11 14.42
CA ARG A 867 -21.09 -12.20 13.94
C ARG A 867 -20.30 -12.76 15.11
N LEU A 868 -20.29 -14.08 15.24
CA LEU A 868 -19.31 -14.76 16.07
C LEU A 868 -18.04 -14.95 15.26
N ARG A 869 -16.91 -14.48 15.77
CA ARG A 869 -15.58 -14.73 15.20
C ARG A 869 -14.83 -15.75 16.04
N CYS A 870 -14.09 -16.62 15.35
CA CYS A 870 -13.05 -17.45 15.90
C CYS A 870 -11.78 -17.21 15.09
N MET A 871 -10.72 -16.80 15.78
CA MET A 871 -9.50 -16.31 15.18
C MET A 871 -8.30 -17.11 15.67
N SER A 872 -7.21 -17.13 14.89
CA SER A 872 -5.95 -17.73 15.33
C SER A 872 -4.76 -16.90 14.89
N LYS A 873 -3.74 -16.86 15.75
CA LYS A 873 -2.45 -16.23 15.47
C LYS A 873 -1.53 -17.08 14.60
N ASN A 874 -1.86 -18.37 14.43
CA ASN A 874 -1.21 -19.30 13.51
C ASN A 874 0.34 -19.28 13.54
N GLY A 875 0.90 -19.26 14.75
CA GLY A 875 2.35 -19.26 14.97
C GLY A 875 3.02 -17.88 14.96
N THR A 876 2.23 -16.80 14.97
CA THR A 876 2.71 -15.42 15.05
C THR A 876 2.18 -14.72 16.30
N ASP A 877 2.49 -13.44 16.48
CA ASP A 877 1.98 -12.58 17.54
C ASP A 877 0.67 -11.84 17.17
N LYS A 878 0.33 -11.82 15.88
CA LYS A 878 -0.87 -11.18 15.31
C LYS A 878 -1.88 -12.21 14.81
N ILE A 879 -3.14 -11.82 14.66
CA ILE A 879 -4.15 -12.68 14.03
C ILE A 879 -3.75 -12.90 12.56
N LYS A 880 -3.92 -14.14 12.07
CA LYS A 880 -3.62 -14.53 10.67
C LYS A 880 -4.75 -15.27 10.00
N LEU A 881 -5.74 -15.72 10.78
CA LEU A 881 -6.92 -16.40 10.28
C LEU A 881 -8.13 -15.91 11.06
N ILE A 882 -9.17 -15.53 10.33
CA ILE A 882 -10.48 -15.15 10.84
C ILE A 882 -11.49 -16.11 10.23
N SER A 883 -12.30 -16.76 11.07
CA SER A 883 -13.49 -17.49 10.65
C SER A 883 -14.69 -16.89 11.37
N GLN A 884 -15.83 -16.79 10.68
CA GLN A 884 -17.01 -16.13 11.23
C GLN A 884 -18.32 -16.75 10.80
N LEU A 885 -19.35 -16.59 11.63
CA LEU A 885 -20.74 -16.96 11.36
C LEU A 885 -21.69 -15.85 11.82
N GLU A 886 -22.71 -15.58 11.01
CA GLU A 886 -23.76 -14.60 11.31
C GLU A 886 -24.81 -15.18 12.29
N PHE A 887 -25.33 -14.33 13.17
CA PHE A 887 -26.40 -14.63 14.13
C PHE A 887 -27.37 -13.45 14.23
N THR A 888 -28.63 -13.76 14.56
CA THR A 888 -29.68 -12.76 14.81
C THR A 888 -30.33 -13.02 16.15
N ALA A 889 -30.54 -11.98 16.96
CA ALA A 889 -31.30 -12.01 18.21
C ALA A 889 -32.55 -11.14 18.10
N SER A 890 -33.68 -11.64 18.60
CA SER A 890 -34.98 -10.94 18.53
C SER A 890 -35.86 -11.19 19.76
N GLY A 891 -36.62 -10.18 20.20
CA GLY A 891 -37.53 -10.27 21.34
C GLY A 891 -36.88 -10.15 22.73
N LEU A 892 -35.63 -9.69 22.82
CA LEU A 892 -34.84 -9.53 24.04
C LEU A 892 -34.76 -8.07 24.54
N GLY A 893 -35.06 -7.07 23.70
CA GLY A 893 -34.96 -5.64 24.02
C GLY A 893 -33.64 -4.98 23.58
N SER A 894 -33.41 -3.71 23.90
CA SER A 894 -32.19 -2.97 23.50
C SER A 894 -30.95 -3.42 24.27
N ALA A 895 -29.81 -3.45 23.58
CA ALA A 895 -28.48 -3.58 24.19
C ALA A 895 -27.81 -2.20 24.30
N TYR A 896 -27.35 -1.81 25.49
CA TYR A 896 -26.76 -0.49 25.72
C TYR A 896 -25.24 -0.48 25.59
N LYS A 897 -24.69 0.59 25.02
CA LYS A 897 -23.24 0.81 24.90
C LYS A 897 -22.70 1.31 26.25
N ASP A 898 -21.58 0.76 26.69
CA ASP A 898 -20.91 1.14 27.95
C ASP A 898 -19.94 2.31 27.70
N PRO A 899 -20.23 3.54 28.15
CA PRO A 899 -19.40 4.72 27.91
C PRO A 899 -18.05 4.67 28.62
N TYR A 900 -17.89 3.79 29.60
CA TYR A 900 -16.66 3.65 30.38
C TYR A 900 -15.66 2.68 29.75
N LYS A 901 -16.07 2.03 28.66
CA LYS A 901 -15.20 1.34 27.71
C LYS A 901 -15.01 2.18 26.46
N PHE A 902 -14.04 1.80 25.64
CA PHE A 902 -13.82 2.47 24.37
C PHE A 902 -14.95 2.15 23.39
N ILE A 903 -15.71 3.17 23.00
CA ILE A 903 -16.73 3.08 21.95
C ILE A 903 -16.08 3.50 20.64
N SER A 904 -15.89 2.55 19.73
CA SER A 904 -15.37 2.83 18.38
C SER A 904 -16.31 3.78 17.62
N ALA A 905 -15.73 4.72 16.88
CA ALA A 905 -16.51 5.65 16.06
C ALA A 905 -17.21 4.93 14.90
N GLY A 906 -16.74 3.76 14.47
CA GLY A 906 -17.41 2.92 13.49
C GLY A 906 -18.74 2.32 13.98
N LEU A 907 -19.07 2.45 15.27
CA LEU A 907 -20.38 2.07 15.84
C LEU A 907 -21.44 3.18 15.75
N TYR A 908 -21.19 4.24 14.97
CA TYR A 908 -22.17 5.30 14.77
C TYR A 908 -23.47 4.74 14.16
N ASP A 909 -24.60 5.23 14.63
CA ASP A 909 -25.94 4.84 14.18
C ASP A 909 -26.72 6.04 13.60
N TYR A 910 -26.11 7.22 13.59
CA TYR A 910 -26.59 8.43 12.94
C TYR A 910 -25.45 9.17 12.24
N SER A 911 -25.70 9.69 11.03
CA SER A 911 -24.78 10.60 10.36
C SER A 911 -25.50 11.61 9.48
N LYS A 912 -24.93 12.82 9.37
CA LYS A 912 -25.34 13.84 8.40
C LYS A 912 -24.10 14.38 7.70
N GLY A 913 -24.14 14.52 6.38
CA GLY A 913 -22.94 14.79 5.57
C GLY A 913 -22.24 13.50 5.14
N GLU A 914 -21.07 13.62 4.52
CA GLU A 914 -20.31 12.45 4.08
C GLU A 914 -19.41 11.92 5.21
N VAL A 915 -19.56 10.64 5.53
CA VAL A 915 -18.69 9.89 6.44
C VAL A 915 -18.03 8.77 5.64
N SER A 916 -16.70 8.69 5.72
CA SER A 916 -15.89 7.64 5.09
C SER A 916 -15.14 6.82 6.16
N ASN A 917 -14.50 5.73 5.77
CA ASN A 917 -13.75 4.91 6.72
C ASN A 917 -12.55 5.68 7.28
N GLY A 918 -12.43 5.65 8.60
CA GLY A 918 -11.18 5.94 9.29
C GLY A 918 -10.32 4.68 9.41
N ASN A 919 -9.04 4.87 9.74
CA ASN A 919 -8.16 3.76 10.06
C ASN A 919 -8.56 3.18 11.43
N GLU A 920 -8.11 1.95 11.74
CA GLU A 920 -8.38 1.29 13.03
C GLU A 920 -9.88 1.26 13.43
N ARG A 921 -10.78 1.00 12.47
CA ARG A 921 -12.24 0.96 12.67
C ARG A 921 -12.83 2.29 13.16
N GLY A 922 -12.18 3.41 12.87
CA GLY A 922 -12.70 4.76 13.07
C GLY A 922 -13.53 5.26 11.89
N VAL A 923 -13.78 6.57 11.89
CA VAL A 923 -14.45 7.29 10.78
C VAL A 923 -13.62 8.48 10.34
N ALA A 924 -13.81 8.93 9.10
CA ALA A 924 -13.20 10.12 8.53
C ALA A 924 -14.27 11.06 7.96
N THR A 925 -14.20 12.33 8.35
CA THR A 925 -15.16 13.36 7.95
C THR A 925 -14.87 13.94 6.56
N SER A 926 -15.86 14.61 5.97
CA SER A 926 -15.69 15.29 4.69
C SER A 926 -14.69 16.45 4.78
N ARG A 927 -14.04 16.77 3.65
CA ARG A 927 -13.20 17.98 3.53
C ARG A 927 -14.05 19.25 3.44
N ASP A 928 -15.22 19.15 2.81
CA ASP A 928 -16.14 20.24 2.57
C ASP A 928 -17.46 19.99 3.29
N GLY A 929 -18.02 21.03 3.91
CA GLY A 929 -19.33 20.98 4.58
C GLY A 929 -19.30 20.45 6.02
N GLU A 930 -20.49 20.29 6.60
CA GLU A 930 -20.68 19.79 7.97
C GLU A 930 -20.84 18.27 7.96
N THR A 931 -20.09 17.59 8.82
CA THR A 931 -20.23 16.16 9.13
C THR A 931 -20.70 16.00 10.57
N GLN A 932 -21.80 15.28 10.78
CA GLN A 932 -22.31 14.87 12.09
C GLN A 932 -22.17 13.35 12.25
N ILE A 933 -21.69 12.90 13.41
CA ILE A 933 -21.52 11.47 13.75
C ILE A 933 -22.17 11.23 15.11
N GLY A 934 -23.26 10.47 15.13
CA GLY A 934 -24.11 10.27 16.30
C GLY A 934 -24.18 8.81 16.77
N PHE A 935 -24.38 8.66 18.08
CA PHE A 935 -24.44 7.39 18.80
C PHE A 935 -25.64 7.39 19.76
N HIS A 936 -26.54 6.43 19.63
CA HIS A 936 -27.66 6.20 20.54
C HIS A 936 -27.36 5.13 21.59
N GLU A 937 -28.27 5.02 22.57
CA GLU A 937 -28.33 3.92 23.55
C GLU A 937 -27.05 3.75 24.40
N ILE A 938 -26.46 4.86 24.84
CA ILE A 938 -25.28 4.85 25.72
C ILE A 938 -25.75 4.92 27.19
N ASP A 939 -25.45 3.92 28.01
CA ASP A 939 -25.88 3.88 29.41
C ASP A 939 -24.77 4.34 30.36
N PHE A 940 -24.91 5.57 30.84
CA PHE A 940 -24.02 6.19 31.84
C PHE A 940 -24.32 5.76 33.28
N GLY A 941 -25.37 4.95 33.49
CA GLY A 941 -25.82 4.58 34.82
C GLY A 941 -26.17 5.80 35.69
N PRO A 942 -26.32 5.60 37.00
CA PRO A 942 -26.84 6.65 37.89
C PRO A 942 -25.83 7.77 38.21
N TYR A 943 -24.51 7.51 38.13
CA TYR A 943 -23.47 8.49 38.52
C TYR A 943 -22.99 9.34 37.36
N GLY A 944 -22.85 8.74 36.18
CA GLY A 944 -22.52 9.47 34.98
C GLY A 944 -21.09 9.93 34.86
N SER A 945 -20.82 10.72 33.82
CA SER A 945 -19.54 11.39 33.62
C SER A 945 -19.70 12.69 32.82
N ASP A 946 -18.82 13.65 33.07
CA ASP A 946 -18.66 14.90 32.33
C ASP A 946 -17.28 14.99 31.64
N THR A 947 -16.46 13.94 31.72
CA THR A 947 -15.11 13.91 31.13
C THR A 947 -15.08 12.88 30.00
N ILE A 948 -14.78 13.35 28.77
CA ILE A 948 -14.69 12.52 27.57
C ILE A 948 -13.28 12.59 26.98
N THR A 949 -12.75 11.46 26.54
CA THR A 949 -11.49 11.34 25.82
C THR A 949 -11.76 10.87 24.39
N ILE A 950 -11.17 11.56 23.41
CA ILE A 950 -11.39 11.30 21.98
C ILE A 950 -10.01 11.18 21.29
N PRO A 951 -9.66 10.02 20.71
CA PRO A 951 -8.48 9.89 19.86
C PRO A 951 -8.76 10.44 18.45
N VAL A 952 -7.97 11.43 18.04
CA VAL A 952 -8.14 12.17 16.79
C VAL A 952 -6.87 12.09 15.94
N PHE A 953 -7.02 11.82 14.64
CA PHE A 953 -5.95 11.96 13.65
C PHE A 953 -6.28 13.14 12.71
N ALA A 954 -5.50 14.21 12.85
CA ALA A 954 -5.62 15.44 12.07
C ALA A 954 -4.61 15.49 10.92
N LEU A 955 -5.07 15.95 9.75
CA LEU A 955 -4.27 16.04 8.52
C LEU A 955 -3.30 17.24 8.49
N SER A 956 -3.47 18.20 9.41
CA SER A 956 -2.56 19.33 9.60
C SER A 956 -2.48 19.73 11.08
N SER A 957 -1.55 20.63 11.42
CA SER A 957 -1.39 21.17 12.77
C SER A 957 -2.30 22.39 13.05
N GLU A 958 -3.24 22.67 12.14
CA GLU A 958 -4.20 23.76 12.26
C GLU A 958 -5.25 23.46 13.35
N PRO A 959 -5.95 24.49 13.88
CA PRO A 959 -7.07 24.28 14.80
C PRO A 959 -8.27 23.60 14.12
N TYR A 960 -8.82 22.57 14.76
CA TYR A 960 -10.04 21.86 14.32
C TYR A 960 -11.18 22.11 15.31
N PRO A 961 -12.21 22.90 14.94
CA PRO A 961 -13.41 23.06 15.76
C PRO A 961 -14.21 21.75 15.83
N LEU A 962 -14.60 21.36 17.05
CA LEU A 962 -15.38 20.18 17.36
C LEU A 962 -16.51 20.56 18.32
N GLU A 963 -17.75 20.28 17.92
CA GLU A 963 -18.91 20.37 18.81
C GLU A 963 -19.28 18.98 19.32
N ILE A 964 -19.59 18.88 20.61
CA ILE A 964 -20.06 17.65 21.27
C ILE A 964 -21.46 17.93 21.81
N TRP A 965 -22.43 17.12 21.39
CA TRP A 965 -23.84 17.28 21.72
C TRP A 965 -24.36 16.08 22.51
N GLU A 966 -25.32 16.32 23.41
CA GLU A 966 -26.26 15.30 23.88
C GLU A 966 -27.46 15.30 22.93
N GLY A 967 -27.80 14.16 22.35
CA GLY A 967 -28.80 14.09 21.27
C GLY A 967 -28.23 14.50 19.91
N MET A 968 -29.04 14.36 18.86
CA MET A 968 -28.64 14.74 17.50
C MET A 968 -28.96 16.20 17.22
N PRO A 969 -28.03 17.00 16.66
CA PRO A 969 -28.25 18.42 16.44
C PRO A 969 -29.51 18.72 15.63
N GLY A 970 -30.44 19.47 16.23
CA GLY A 970 -31.70 19.86 15.61
C GLY A 970 -32.90 18.99 16.00
N GLU A 971 -32.70 17.90 16.74
CA GLU A 971 -33.79 17.13 17.35
C GLU A 971 -34.28 17.78 18.65
N GLU A 972 -35.55 17.57 18.97
CA GLU A 972 -36.16 18.07 20.19
C GLU A 972 -35.49 17.45 21.42
N GLY A 973 -34.97 18.29 22.32
CA GLY A 973 -34.25 17.84 23.52
C GLY A 973 -32.73 17.70 23.36
N SER A 974 -32.17 17.96 22.16
CA SER A 974 -30.72 18.00 21.95
C SER A 974 -30.07 19.25 22.59
N GLU A 975 -28.88 19.09 23.17
CA GLU A 975 -28.15 20.16 23.86
C GLU A 975 -26.65 20.12 23.53
N LEU A 976 -26.05 21.29 23.26
CA LEU A 976 -24.61 21.43 23.04
C LEU A 976 -23.86 21.33 24.38
N LEU A 977 -23.07 20.27 24.55
CA LEU A 977 -22.30 19.99 25.77
C LEU A 977 -20.94 20.68 25.80
N ALA A 978 -20.29 20.77 24.64
CA ALA A 978 -18.99 21.41 24.51
C ALA A 978 -18.78 21.93 23.07
N ASN A 979 -18.15 23.09 22.96
CA ASN A 979 -17.63 23.62 21.71
C ASN A 979 -16.13 23.87 21.92
N VAL A 980 -15.32 22.95 21.40
CA VAL A 980 -13.89 22.83 21.70
C VAL A 980 -13.07 22.88 20.42
N ILE A 981 -11.76 23.00 20.59
CA ILE A 981 -10.80 22.97 19.49
C ILE A 981 -9.83 21.82 19.77
N TYR A 982 -9.66 20.94 18.79
CA TYR A 982 -8.54 20.01 18.75
C TYR A 982 -7.35 20.68 18.03
N GLN A 983 -6.18 20.71 18.66
CA GLN A 983 -4.97 21.23 18.03
C GLN A 983 -3.72 20.53 18.61
N LYS A 984 -3.06 19.72 17.79
CA LYS A 984 -1.77 19.10 18.06
C LYS A 984 -0.92 19.11 16.80
N GLU A 985 0.38 18.88 16.94
CA GLU A 985 1.23 18.62 15.79
C GLU A 985 0.69 17.38 15.03
N SER A 986 0.45 17.54 13.73
CA SER A 986 -0.04 16.44 12.90
C SER A 986 1.02 15.34 12.82
N GLN A 987 0.61 14.12 13.13
CA GLN A 987 1.39 12.90 12.93
C GLN A 987 0.61 12.04 11.95
N TRP A 988 1.19 11.79 10.77
CA TRP A 988 0.52 11.07 9.70
C TRP A 988 0.13 9.66 10.16
N ASN A 989 -1.15 9.31 9.97
CA ASN A 989 -1.73 8.02 10.31
C ASN A 989 -1.61 7.64 11.81
N VAL A 990 -1.60 8.64 12.71
CA VAL A 990 -1.51 8.40 14.16
C VAL A 990 -2.64 9.14 14.88
N TYR A 991 -3.45 8.39 15.64
CA TYR A 991 -4.45 8.94 16.54
C TYR A 991 -3.80 9.48 17.82
N GLN A 992 -4.10 10.72 18.17
CA GLN A 992 -3.65 11.34 19.41
C GLN A 992 -4.87 11.66 20.28
N GLU A 993 -4.86 11.21 21.53
CA GLU A 993 -5.96 11.40 22.48
C GLU A 993 -6.04 12.85 22.96
N GLU A 994 -7.25 13.40 23.02
CA GLU A 994 -7.53 14.67 23.71
C GLU A 994 -8.72 14.52 24.65
N THR A 995 -8.62 15.14 25.83
CA THR A 995 -9.65 15.01 26.88
C THR A 995 -10.37 16.33 27.08
N TYR A 996 -11.69 16.28 27.06
CA TYR A 996 -12.58 17.43 27.19
C TYR A 996 -13.51 17.28 28.40
N ARG A 997 -13.86 18.42 28.99
CA ARG A 997 -14.86 18.50 30.05
C ARG A 997 -16.14 19.12 29.50
N LEU A 998 -17.25 18.45 29.72
CA LEU A 998 -18.58 18.80 29.23
C LEU A 998 -19.28 19.77 30.18
N SER A 999 -20.26 20.53 29.67
CA SER A 999 -21.04 21.51 30.45
C SER A 999 -21.91 20.88 31.54
N LYS A 1000 -22.20 19.57 31.44
CA LYS A 1000 -22.95 18.79 32.43
C LYS A 1000 -22.51 17.32 32.49
N THR A 1001 -22.85 16.67 33.59
CA THR A 1001 -22.68 15.22 33.77
C THR A 1001 -23.82 14.46 33.11
N LEU A 1002 -23.49 13.58 32.16
CA LEU A 1002 -24.44 12.70 31.49
C LEU A 1002 -24.76 11.49 32.36
N ARG A 1003 -26.04 11.15 32.53
CA ARG A 1003 -26.52 10.06 33.41
C ARG A 1003 -27.62 9.27 32.71
N GLY A 1004 -27.78 8.01 33.09
CA GLY A 1004 -28.75 7.09 32.50
C GLY A 1004 -28.47 6.82 31.02
N VAL A 1005 -29.50 6.39 30.30
CA VAL A 1005 -29.39 6.13 28.85
C VAL A 1005 -29.56 7.43 28.08
N THR A 1006 -28.54 7.82 27.32
CA THR A 1006 -28.57 9.01 26.46
C THR A 1006 -27.80 8.77 25.15
N SER A 1007 -27.59 9.84 24.38
CA SER A 1007 -26.94 9.82 23.05
C SER A 1007 -25.91 10.93 22.93
N ILE A 1008 -24.87 10.69 22.14
CA ILE A 1008 -23.78 11.64 21.88
C ILE A 1008 -23.66 11.89 20.38
N CYS A 1009 -23.42 13.14 19.97
CA CYS A 1009 -23.10 13.48 18.59
C CYS A 1009 -21.88 14.41 18.49
N PHE A 1010 -20.99 14.13 17.54
CA PHE A 1010 -19.88 14.99 17.15
C PHE A 1010 -20.23 15.77 15.89
N VAL A 1011 -19.92 17.07 15.84
CA VAL A 1011 -20.08 17.90 14.64
C VAL A 1011 -18.75 18.55 14.26
N LEU A 1012 -18.32 18.30 13.02
CA LEU A 1012 -17.06 18.80 12.46
C LEU A 1012 -17.27 19.38 11.07
N ARG A 1013 -16.39 20.29 10.64
CA ARG A 1013 -16.48 21.00 9.35
C ARG A 1013 -15.21 20.96 8.51
N GLN A 1014 -14.30 20.06 8.89
CA GLN A 1014 -13.00 19.86 8.24
C GLN A 1014 -12.69 18.36 8.25
N LYS A 1015 -11.85 17.91 7.30
CA LYS A 1015 -11.43 16.51 7.21
C LYS A 1015 -10.52 16.14 8.39
N VAL A 1016 -11.00 15.20 9.20
CA VAL A 1016 -10.29 14.64 10.36
C VAL A 1016 -10.79 13.21 10.60
N HIS A 1017 -9.95 12.40 11.22
CA HIS A 1017 -10.27 11.02 11.55
C HIS A 1017 -10.55 10.90 13.05
N ILE A 1018 -11.64 10.24 13.43
CA ILE A 1018 -12.01 9.96 14.83
C ILE A 1018 -12.00 8.45 15.03
N LYS A 1019 -11.21 7.97 15.99
CA LYS A 1019 -11.14 6.52 16.29
C LYS A 1019 -12.37 6.04 17.07
N GLY A 1020 -12.86 6.88 17.98
CA GLY A 1020 -13.91 6.57 18.95
C GLY A 1020 -13.84 7.51 20.13
N PHE A 1021 -14.41 7.11 21.26
CA PHE A 1021 -14.36 7.86 22.50
C PHE A 1021 -14.57 6.97 23.72
N SER A 1022 -14.21 7.48 24.90
CA SER A 1022 -14.55 6.88 26.19
C SER A 1022 -14.76 7.99 27.23
N PHE A 1023 -15.50 7.67 28.27
CA PHE A 1023 -15.72 8.54 29.41
C PHE A 1023 -14.95 8.07 30.64
N GLU A 1024 -14.54 9.02 31.47
CA GLU A 1024 -13.92 8.71 32.76
C GLU A 1024 -14.96 8.06 33.69
N ALA A 1025 -14.65 6.85 34.18
CA ALA A 1025 -15.48 6.14 35.14
C ALA A 1025 -15.36 6.78 36.53
N LYS A 1026 -16.46 7.35 37.02
CA LYS A 1026 -16.53 7.89 38.39
C LYS A 1026 -16.97 6.80 39.35
N ASN A 1027 -16.10 6.44 40.28
CA ASN A 1027 -16.42 5.47 41.33
C ASN A 1027 -16.95 6.18 42.58
N ARG A 1028 -18.24 5.97 42.88
CA ARG A 1028 -18.92 6.56 44.04
C ARG A 1028 -18.14 6.39 45.34
N ALA A 1029 -17.45 5.27 45.56
CA ALA A 1029 -16.72 5.01 46.79
C ALA A 1029 -15.63 6.05 47.07
N PHE A 1030 -14.94 6.50 46.03
CA PHE A 1030 -13.79 7.39 46.11
C PHE A 1030 -14.13 8.86 45.79
N GLU A 1031 -15.38 9.13 45.43
CA GLU A 1031 -15.90 10.48 45.22
C GLU A 1031 -16.33 11.15 46.54
N GLN A 1032 -16.49 12.47 46.49
CA GLN A 1032 -17.06 13.22 47.60
C GLN A 1032 -18.57 12.98 47.70
N ASN A 1033 -18.99 12.25 48.74
CA ASN A 1033 -20.38 11.91 48.99
C ASN A 1033 -20.99 12.84 50.03
N THR A 1034 -21.90 13.71 49.61
CA THR A 1034 -22.68 14.57 50.48
C THR A 1034 -23.58 13.75 51.40
N ALA A 1035 -23.61 14.06 52.69
CA ALA A 1035 -24.41 13.33 53.68
C ALA A 1035 -25.91 13.40 53.38
N ALA A 1036 -26.40 14.54 52.88
CA ALA A 1036 -27.78 14.73 52.45
C ALA A 1036 -28.21 13.80 51.30
N HIS A 1037 -27.25 13.28 50.53
CA HIS A 1037 -27.48 12.35 49.41
C HIS A 1037 -27.35 10.87 49.82
N SER A 1038 -27.50 10.55 51.12
CA SER A 1038 -27.60 9.15 51.57
C SER A 1038 -28.77 8.46 50.88
N ASP A 1039 -28.59 7.21 50.45
CA ASP A 1039 -29.67 6.44 49.81
C ASP A 1039 -30.82 6.18 50.78
N ARG A 1040 -30.51 6.04 52.08
CA ARG A 1040 -31.50 5.99 53.16
C ARG A 1040 -30.96 6.65 54.41
N ILE A 1041 -31.84 7.34 55.12
CA ILE A 1041 -31.57 7.86 56.47
C ILE A 1041 -32.73 7.50 57.40
N TYR A 1042 -32.42 7.06 58.62
CA TYR A 1042 -33.41 6.78 59.65
C TYR A 1042 -32.83 7.04 61.05
N GLY A 1043 -33.65 7.53 61.98
CA GLY A 1043 -33.23 7.82 63.35
C GLY A 1043 -34.15 8.77 64.09
N ASP A 1044 -33.82 9.07 65.35
CA ASP A 1044 -34.72 9.77 66.26
C ASP A 1044 -34.62 11.31 66.16
N THR A 1045 -33.46 11.86 65.76
CA THR A 1045 -33.24 13.33 65.73
C THR A 1045 -32.18 13.72 64.69
N TYR A 1046 -32.59 14.38 63.61
CA TYR A 1046 -31.75 14.99 62.58
C TYR A 1046 -32.56 15.98 61.72
N THR A 1047 -31.88 16.86 60.99
CA THR A 1047 -32.47 17.74 59.96
C THR A 1047 -31.63 17.64 58.69
N ILE A 1048 -32.25 17.31 57.56
CA ILE A 1048 -31.59 17.30 56.25
C ILE A 1048 -31.63 18.73 55.69
N THR A 1049 -30.47 19.27 55.32
CA THR A 1049 -30.34 20.52 54.58
C THR A 1049 -29.99 20.22 53.12
N ASP A 1050 -29.81 21.25 52.28
CA ASP A 1050 -29.45 21.06 50.87
C ASP A 1050 -28.13 20.30 50.68
N ASN A 1051 -27.17 20.44 51.61
CA ASN A 1051 -25.81 19.90 51.47
C ASN A 1051 -25.27 19.17 52.71
N SER A 1052 -26.07 18.98 53.76
CA SER A 1052 -25.62 18.33 54.99
C SER A 1052 -26.78 17.68 55.74
N VAL A 1053 -26.46 16.84 56.73
CA VAL A 1053 -27.41 16.37 57.73
C VAL A 1053 -26.96 16.93 59.08
N GLU A 1054 -27.75 17.86 59.62
CA GLU A 1054 -27.45 18.60 60.85
C GLU A 1054 -28.28 18.10 62.04
N GLY A 1055 -27.80 18.39 63.24
CA GLY A 1055 -28.45 18.01 64.49
C GLY A 1055 -28.55 16.50 64.68
N ILE A 1056 -27.58 15.73 64.17
CA ILE A 1056 -27.54 14.27 64.28
C ILE A 1056 -27.36 13.89 65.74
N GLY A 1057 -28.46 13.47 66.35
CA GLY A 1057 -28.58 13.08 67.75
C GLY A 1057 -28.56 11.57 67.95
N ASN A 1058 -29.54 11.05 68.68
CA ASN A 1058 -29.59 9.64 69.08
C ASN A 1058 -30.06 8.71 67.94
N ASN A 1059 -29.37 7.58 67.77
CA ASN A 1059 -29.76 6.46 66.90
C ASN A 1059 -29.98 6.81 65.43
N VAL A 1060 -29.18 7.71 64.85
CA VAL A 1060 -29.29 8.06 63.43
C VAL A 1060 -28.36 7.21 62.61
N SER A 1061 -28.84 6.68 61.48
CA SER A 1061 -28.06 5.91 60.52
C SER A 1061 -28.22 6.47 59.11
N LEU A 1062 -27.12 6.74 58.42
CA LEU A 1062 -27.08 7.15 57.01
C LEU A 1062 -26.49 6.00 56.21
N VAL A 1063 -27.25 5.49 55.24
CA VAL A 1063 -26.89 4.34 54.40
C VAL A 1063 -26.51 4.81 53.00
N PHE A 1064 -25.37 4.31 52.53
CA PHE A 1064 -24.86 4.45 51.17
C PHE A 1064 -24.69 3.03 50.59
N GLU A 1065 -25.55 2.67 49.65
CA GLU A 1065 -25.56 1.40 48.95
C GLU A 1065 -24.55 1.40 47.79
N GLN A 1066 -24.07 0.20 47.41
CA GLN A 1066 -23.24 -0.03 46.22
C GLN A 1066 -21.93 0.78 46.15
N MET A 1067 -21.20 0.91 47.27
CA MET A 1067 -19.88 1.55 47.29
C MET A 1067 -18.83 0.52 46.87
N ASP A 1068 -18.30 0.63 45.65
CA ASP A 1068 -17.30 -0.30 45.12
C ASP A 1068 -15.86 0.13 45.43
N PHE A 1069 -15.18 -0.62 46.30
CA PHE A 1069 -13.79 -0.34 46.68
C PHE A 1069 -12.76 -1.07 45.81
N GLY A 1070 -13.19 -1.92 44.86
CA GLY A 1070 -12.31 -2.71 44.01
C GLY A 1070 -11.32 -3.61 44.78
N SER A 1071 -10.30 -4.14 44.10
CA SER A 1071 -9.25 -4.98 44.70
C SER A 1071 -8.17 -4.18 45.45
N GLU A 1072 -7.93 -2.92 45.03
CA GLU A 1072 -6.96 -2.03 45.69
C GLU A 1072 -7.44 -1.59 47.07
N GLY A 1073 -8.75 -1.39 47.24
CA GLY A 1073 -9.41 -1.06 48.48
C GLY A 1073 -9.19 0.37 48.99
N ALA A 1074 -9.94 0.74 50.02
CA ALA A 1074 -9.78 1.99 50.74
C ALA A 1074 -9.16 1.75 52.12
N THR A 1075 -8.17 2.55 52.50
CA THR A 1075 -7.53 2.50 53.83
C THR A 1075 -7.70 3.79 54.63
N ARG A 1076 -8.27 4.83 54.01
CA ARG A 1076 -8.55 6.09 54.66
C ARG A 1076 -9.96 6.58 54.33
N LEU A 1077 -10.52 7.32 55.27
CA LEU A 1077 -11.80 7.97 55.16
C LEU A 1077 -11.65 9.43 55.59
N ILE A 1078 -12.11 10.33 54.73
CA ILE A 1078 -12.22 11.74 55.04
C ILE A 1078 -13.68 12.01 55.37
N ILE A 1079 -13.95 12.65 56.51
CA ILE A 1079 -15.28 13.16 56.87
C ILE A 1079 -15.16 14.67 57.07
N CYS A 1080 -16.05 15.42 56.45
CA CYS A 1080 -16.27 16.83 56.72
C CYS A 1080 -17.54 16.99 57.57
N GLY A 1081 -17.39 17.61 58.74
CA GLY A 1081 -18.49 17.81 59.68
C GLY A 1081 -18.08 18.69 60.84
N ARG A 1082 -18.98 18.87 61.80
CA ARG A 1082 -18.69 19.57 63.06
C ARG A 1082 -19.38 18.91 64.24
N SER A 1083 -18.77 19.05 65.41
CA SER A 1083 -19.33 18.53 66.66
C SER A 1083 -18.98 19.45 67.83
N PRO A 1084 -19.94 19.82 68.67
CA PRO A 1084 -19.65 20.53 69.91
C PRO A 1084 -19.02 19.63 70.99
N LEU A 1085 -19.00 18.31 70.82
CA LEU A 1085 -18.45 17.36 71.79
C LEU A 1085 -16.93 17.26 71.69
N ASP A 1086 -16.24 17.08 72.82
CA ASP A 1086 -14.79 16.82 72.85
C ASP A 1086 -14.40 15.64 71.95
N LYS A 1087 -15.23 14.59 71.94
CA LYS A 1087 -15.12 13.41 71.08
C LYS A 1087 -16.51 12.90 70.71
N ASN A 1088 -16.82 12.88 69.41
CA ASN A 1088 -18.04 12.28 68.87
C ASN A 1088 -17.69 11.00 68.10
N THR A 1089 -18.15 9.85 68.59
CA THR A 1089 -17.87 8.55 67.98
C THR A 1089 -18.85 8.25 66.85
N ILE A 1090 -18.32 7.91 65.68
CA ILE A 1090 -19.08 7.52 64.49
C ILE A 1090 -18.79 6.06 64.19
N HIS A 1091 -19.83 5.23 64.21
CA HIS A 1091 -19.73 3.82 63.82
C HIS A 1091 -19.92 3.71 62.32
N ILE A 1092 -19.02 3.02 61.64
CA ILE A 1092 -19.06 2.83 60.20
C ILE A 1092 -19.18 1.35 59.92
N ARG A 1093 -20.33 0.95 59.39
CA ARG A 1093 -20.61 -0.44 59.03
C ARG A 1093 -20.40 -0.64 57.54
N PHE A 1094 -19.66 -1.66 57.17
CA PHE A 1094 -19.52 -2.14 55.81
C PHE A 1094 -20.21 -3.50 55.71
N GLY A 1095 -21.19 -3.65 54.82
CA GLY A 1095 -21.83 -4.93 54.54
C GLY A 1095 -21.56 -5.38 53.12
N SER A 1096 -20.93 -6.54 52.95
CA SER A 1096 -20.70 -7.21 51.66
C SER A 1096 -21.35 -8.60 51.65
N GLU A 1097 -21.28 -9.32 50.52
CA GLU A 1097 -21.73 -10.71 50.44
C GLU A 1097 -20.94 -11.66 51.36
N GLU A 1098 -19.71 -11.29 51.74
CA GLU A 1098 -18.83 -12.08 52.61
C GLU A 1098 -19.07 -11.84 54.11
N GLY A 1099 -19.85 -10.81 54.48
CA GLY A 1099 -20.20 -10.50 55.88
C GLY A 1099 -20.31 -9.00 56.20
N GLU A 1100 -20.57 -8.67 57.47
CA GLU A 1100 -20.56 -7.28 57.96
C GLU A 1100 -19.31 -7.01 58.81
N SER A 1101 -18.62 -5.88 58.55
CA SER A 1101 -17.56 -5.34 59.41
C SER A 1101 -17.97 -3.98 59.99
N ASN A 1102 -17.57 -3.69 61.22
CA ASN A 1102 -17.84 -2.41 61.87
C ASN A 1102 -16.52 -1.77 62.29
N GLN A 1103 -16.35 -0.52 61.94
CA GLN A 1103 -15.21 0.30 62.31
C GLN A 1103 -15.67 1.56 63.05
N LEU A 1104 -14.75 2.18 63.78
CA LEU A 1104 -15.03 3.32 64.64
C LEU A 1104 -14.08 4.46 64.34
N VAL A 1105 -14.62 5.66 64.19
CA VAL A 1105 -13.83 6.88 64.09
C VAL A 1105 -14.29 7.89 65.14
N GLU A 1106 -13.34 8.61 65.74
CA GLU A 1106 -13.63 9.65 66.74
C GLU A 1106 -13.44 11.04 66.13
N PHE A 1107 -14.54 11.73 65.83
CA PHE A 1107 -14.49 13.11 65.37
C PHE A 1107 -14.40 14.06 66.57
N THR A 1108 -13.25 14.75 66.70
CA THR A 1108 -12.99 15.68 67.82
C THR A 1108 -13.72 17.01 67.66
N HIS A 1109 -13.90 17.74 68.76
CA HIS A 1109 -14.56 19.06 68.80
C HIS A 1109 -14.18 19.98 67.63
N SER A 1110 -15.20 20.55 66.99
CA SER A 1110 -15.08 21.61 65.97
C SER A 1110 -16.32 22.49 65.96
N THR A 1111 -16.14 23.80 65.91
CA THR A 1111 -17.24 24.78 65.79
C THR A 1111 -17.64 25.04 64.34
N GLU A 1112 -16.71 24.80 63.40
CA GLU A 1112 -16.91 24.95 61.95
C GLU A 1112 -16.89 23.58 61.27
N TYR A 1113 -17.45 23.49 60.06
CA TYR A 1113 -17.30 22.28 59.24
C TYR A 1113 -15.83 22.09 58.86
N GLU A 1114 -15.20 21.06 59.42
CA GLU A 1114 -13.79 20.76 59.17
C GLU A 1114 -13.62 19.35 58.61
N GLU A 1115 -12.64 19.20 57.73
CA GLU A 1115 -12.20 17.89 57.25
C GLU A 1115 -11.32 17.20 58.31
N ARG A 1116 -11.62 15.93 58.56
CA ARG A 1116 -10.79 15.04 59.36
C ARG A 1116 -10.53 13.76 58.56
N VAL A 1117 -9.28 13.35 58.57
CA VAL A 1117 -8.83 12.11 57.91
C VAL A 1117 -8.68 11.03 58.97
N PHE A 1118 -9.27 9.88 58.71
CA PHE A 1118 -9.27 8.71 59.59
C PHE A 1118 -8.64 7.53 58.85
N ASP A 1119 -7.71 6.84 59.50
CA ASP A 1119 -7.25 5.54 59.03
C ASP A 1119 -8.32 4.48 59.36
N ILE A 1120 -8.63 3.64 58.37
CA ILE A 1120 -9.58 2.54 58.49
C ILE A 1120 -8.90 1.24 58.08
N GLU A 1121 -9.38 0.12 58.61
CA GLU A 1121 -9.00 -1.19 58.10
C GLU A 1121 -9.41 -1.30 56.63
N LYS A 1122 -8.53 -1.89 55.81
CA LYS A 1122 -8.69 -1.96 54.35
C LYS A 1122 -10.03 -2.61 53.98
N ILE A 1123 -10.86 -1.89 53.23
CA ILE A 1123 -12.11 -2.41 52.67
C ILE A 1123 -11.94 -2.59 51.16
N THR A 1124 -12.38 -3.73 50.63
CA THR A 1124 -12.30 -4.11 49.21
C THR A 1124 -13.66 -4.60 48.70
N GLY A 1125 -13.85 -4.58 47.38
CA GLY A 1125 -15.08 -5.01 46.72
C GLY A 1125 -16.27 -4.10 46.99
N THR A 1126 -17.45 -4.50 46.53
CA THR A 1126 -18.67 -3.70 46.66
C THR A 1126 -19.34 -3.88 48.02
N CYS A 1127 -19.55 -2.78 48.74
CA CYS A 1127 -20.12 -2.78 50.08
C CYS A 1127 -21.27 -1.78 50.23
N LYS A 1128 -22.21 -2.09 51.12
CA LYS A 1128 -23.12 -1.12 51.73
C LYS A 1128 -22.40 -0.45 52.90
N VAL A 1129 -22.23 0.87 52.85
CA VAL A 1129 -21.61 1.68 53.91
C VAL A 1129 -22.70 2.33 54.75
N THR A 1130 -22.66 2.20 56.07
CA THR A 1130 -23.63 2.84 56.96
C THR A 1130 -22.92 3.61 58.07
N PHE A 1131 -23.15 4.91 58.15
CA PHE A 1131 -22.70 5.76 59.26
C PHE A 1131 -23.76 5.77 60.35
N ILE A 1132 -23.41 5.25 61.53
CA ILE A 1132 -24.32 5.04 62.66
C ILE A 1132 -23.87 5.93 63.81
N PHE A 1133 -24.79 6.76 64.29
CA PHE A 1133 -24.62 7.69 65.39
C PHE A 1133 -25.46 7.19 66.58
N LEU A 1134 -24.78 6.69 67.62
CA LEU A 1134 -25.41 6.12 68.81
C LEU A 1134 -25.89 7.19 69.80
N PRO A 1135 -26.68 6.82 70.84
CA PRO A 1135 -27.16 7.77 71.82
C PRO A 1135 -26.03 8.56 72.49
N GLY A 1136 -26.18 9.89 72.52
CA GLY A 1136 -25.18 10.83 73.03
C GLY A 1136 -24.39 11.57 71.93
N SER A 1137 -24.57 11.21 70.65
CA SER A 1137 -23.97 11.94 69.53
C SER A 1137 -24.56 13.35 69.38
N GLN A 1138 -23.71 14.31 68.98
CA GLN A 1138 -24.12 15.61 68.45
C GLN A 1138 -23.21 15.94 67.28
N PHE A 1139 -23.71 15.74 66.06
CA PHE A 1139 -22.90 15.88 64.86
C PHE A 1139 -23.67 16.58 63.74
N ASP A 1140 -22.99 17.45 63.00
CA ASP A 1140 -23.46 17.93 61.72
C ASP A 1140 -22.55 17.34 60.64
N PHE A 1141 -23.13 16.51 59.78
CA PHE A 1141 -22.40 15.76 58.76
C PHE A 1141 -22.53 16.45 57.41
N GLY A 1142 -21.43 16.98 56.88
CA GLY A 1142 -21.39 17.60 55.56
C GLY A 1142 -21.24 16.57 54.45
N TRP A 1143 -20.06 15.94 54.37
CA TRP A 1143 -19.76 14.95 53.34
C TRP A 1143 -18.66 13.98 53.80
N PHE A 1144 -18.48 12.88 53.08
CA PHE A 1144 -17.34 11.98 53.28
C PHE A 1144 -16.75 11.52 51.95
N ARG A 1145 -15.51 11.01 51.98
CA ARG A 1145 -14.83 10.42 50.83
C ARG A 1145 -13.85 9.35 51.30
N PHE A 1146 -13.85 8.19 50.66
CA PHE A 1146 -12.81 7.19 50.89
C PHE A 1146 -11.60 7.45 49.99
N VAL A 1147 -10.41 7.05 50.45
CA VAL A 1147 -9.15 7.28 49.73
C VAL A 1147 -8.37 5.98 49.66
N SER A 1148 -7.96 5.58 48.46
CA SER A 1148 -7.02 4.48 48.25
C SER A 1148 -5.59 4.91 48.63
N GLN A 1149 -4.74 3.96 49.03
CA GLN A 1149 -3.30 4.22 49.04
C GLN A 1149 -2.83 4.20 47.58
N THR A 1150 -2.56 5.35 46.99
CA THR A 1150 -1.87 5.42 45.70
C THR A 1150 -0.46 4.82 45.89
N PRO A 1151 0.02 3.90 45.04
CA PRO A 1151 1.44 3.61 44.99
C PRO A 1151 2.16 4.87 44.47
N HIS A 1152 3.18 5.33 45.21
CA HIS A 1152 4.13 6.31 44.71
C HIS A 1152 5.03 5.72 43.64
#